data_AF-A0A2E7MVI1-F1
#
_entry.id   AF-A0A2E7MVI1-F1
#
_cell.length_a   1.000
_cell.length_b   1.000
_cell.length_c   1.000
_cell.angle_alpha   90.00
_cell.angle_beta   90.00
_cell.angle_gamma   90.00
#
_symmetry.space_group_name_H-M   'P 1'
#
loop_
_entity.id
_entity.type
_entity.pdbx_description
1 polymer ?
#
loop_
_entity_poly.entity_id
_entity_poly.type
_entity_poly.pdbx_seq_one_letter_code
_entity_poly.pdbx_strand_id
1 'polypeptide(L)'
;MNKILILFSVLAFGFSQQRQPVPTFNPSSSKNASTLRDLDYEVVKLSYIQTDRALAILKTMGYTVVEYRAGKGEIAGEKNFTPIFSKKVDNLNAPGVLPVIIKIPDTQTISLVSKSTTKAASKKSALGVDLGGVTLNNTTSGEPMQRLLVGYKSSDMRALAQLLDLIANKIDVPASQVAIEALVIELNRDDLSELGVDFSGAGSGFTADFPPPQSGSISPFTVVLDRTLLGSGANFRANIDALVSKKLATIKSKPSALVLDGRQTRIQVGQQIPIVKTITDQIAKTRSVDYVPVGIVLNVRPRISEDGSSVTIQVETIISETEERIGATSGGDVESAPIINNRKVQSFVRVANNTPFIIGGLINEKSSDNEGGVPLLGTLPFVKNFFSVSGTKKVRREVIVVITPHIIKEAEDQFSRVIPQDSPLFDQDNNKSFPNSYRVRQGDIFDLSFIDESPVYQDIVDEVYKRADKDKTLAQNEPYKSILEGKIPGESVLVKKMLLDIISKMNYVDYVDPEKIIYFASSDKDPAGFEVELLSSAIKKIQPNKAMKLTYSVVGKATLNKPFVQPTATVDYITLKDSYKNELVKFNRIGSTPAEDQFTILMSPKIPKYERRLYEVLILKKLLKMNPDLDLTLKYFKPGIEILFPSRDVLETTNFVVDRDAARLFYEVNLYYAAFGQEFNRGTAEIGRLIQAQ
;
A
#
# COMPACT_ATOMS: atom_id res chain seq x y z
N MET A 1 24.46 16.10 -59.03
CA MET A 1 25.27 17.21 -58.50
C MET A 1 25.09 17.28 -56.98
N ASN A 2 26.20 17.01 -56.28
CA ASN A 2 26.58 17.30 -54.89
C ASN A 2 25.66 17.04 -53.68
N LYS A 3 26.00 15.94 -52.97
CA LYS A 3 26.30 15.79 -51.53
C LYS A 3 25.36 16.46 -50.50
N ILE A 4 24.56 15.70 -49.76
CA ILE A 4 24.87 15.06 -48.45
C ILE A 4 25.19 16.06 -47.32
N LEU A 5 24.31 16.17 -46.32
CA LEU A 5 24.67 15.89 -44.92
C LEU A 5 23.43 15.67 -44.03
N ILE A 6 23.50 14.61 -43.23
CA ILE A 6 22.57 14.18 -42.18
C ILE A 6 22.87 14.96 -40.89
N LEU A 7 21.85 15.31 -40.08
CA LEU A 7 21.99 15.18 -38.61
C LEU A 7 20.63 15.05 -37.89
N PHE A 8 20.42 13.84 -37.35
CA PHE A 8 19.56 13.54 -36.22
C PHE A 8 20.10 14.26 -34.97
N SER A 9 19.25 14.91 -34.18
CA SER A 9 19.51 15.10 -32.75
C SER A 9 18.34 14.58 -31.92
N VAL A 10 18.68 13.58 -31.14
CA VAL A 10 17.93 12.86 -30.12
C VAL A 10 17.33 13.82 -29.08
N LEU A 11 16.03 13.68 -28.82
CA LEU A 11 15.39 14.17 -27.60
C LEU A 11 15.89 13.31 -26.43
N ALA A 12 16.78 13.84 -25.61
CA ALA A 12 17.05 13.35 -24.28
C ALA A 12 16.13 14.08 -23.30
N PHE A 13 15.06 13.42 -22.85
CA PHE A 13 14.30 13.87 -21.67
C PHE A 13 15.12 13.49 -20.43
N GLY A 14 16.05 14.36 -20.05
CA GLY A 14 16.58 14.38 -18.69
C GLY A 14 15.56 15.04 -17.78
N PHE A 15 15.17 14.36 -16.70
CA PHE A 15 14.56 15.00 -15.54
C PHE A 15 15.59 15.92 -14.88
N SER A 16 15.83 17.08 -15.48
CA SER A 16 16.38 18.22 -14.76
C SER A 16 15.22 18.78 -13.95
N GLN A 17 15.34 18.84 -12.62
CA GLN A 17 14.69 19.93 -11.88
C GLN A 17 15.03 21.20 -12.65
N GLN A 18 14.06 21.82 -13.32
CA GLN A 18 14.25 23.15 -13.88
C GLN A 18 14.53 24.05 -12.68
N ARG A 19 15.81 24.31 -12.38
CA ARG A 19 16.16 25.57 -11.74
C ARG A 19 15.57 26.63 -12.65
N GLN A 20 14.61 27.38 -12.12
CA GLN A 20 14.00 28.49 -12.84
C GLN A 20 15.13 29.33 -13.43
N PRO A 21 15.02 29.78 -14.69
CA PRO A 21 16.03 30.67 -15.26
C PRO A 21 16.14 31.88 -14.34
N VAL A 22 17.37 32.17 -13.89
CA VAL A 22 17.66 33.44 -13.22
C VAL A 22 17.22 34.55 -14.17
N PRO A 23 16.25 35.41 -13.80
CA PRO A 23 15.76 36.42 -14.71
C PRO A 23 16.90 37.37 -15.05
N THR A 24 17.16 37.54 -16.34
CA THR A 24 18.12 38.52 -16.84
C THR A 24 17.61 39.92 -16.53
N PHE A 25 18.33 40.62 -15.66
CA PHE A 25 17.96 41.92 -15.11
C PHE A 25 18.29 43.04 -16.10
N ASN A 26 17.28 43.83 -16.47
CA ASN A 26 17.48 45.08 -17.19
C ASN A 26 17.39 46.22 -16.15
N PRO A 27 18.48 46.96 -15.85
CA PRO A 27 18.47 47.94 -14.77
C PRO A 27 17.76 49.21 -15.24
N SER A 28 16.44 49.27 -15.05
CA SER A 28 15.72 50.53 -15.17
C SER A 28 15.79 51.30 -13.85
N SER A 29 16.06 52.59 -13.96
CA SER A 29 16.32 53.55 -12.88
C SER A 29 15.32 53.46 -11.71
N SER A 30 15.84 53.38 -10.49
CA SER A 30 15.13 53.50 -9.21
C SER A 30 14.23 54.75 -9.16
N LYS A 31 12.94 54.59 -9.43
CA LYS A 31 11.93 55.60 -9.08
C LYS A 31 11.45 55.35 -7.65
N ASN A 32 11.27 56.42 -6.88
CA ASN A 32 10.60 56.34 -5.58
C ASN A 32 9.14 55.92 -5.81
N ALA A 33 8.82 54.66 -5.52
CA ALA A 33 7.47 54.13 -5.59
C ALA A 33 6.57 54.92 -4.63
N SER A 34 5.58 55.63 -5.15
CA SER A 34 4.66 56.46 -4.36
C SER A 34 3.29 55.82 -4.22
N THR A 35 2.96 54.87 -5.11
CA THR A 35 1.70 54.14 -5.13
C THR A 35 1.95 52.64 -5.25
N LEU A 36 0.96 51.80 -4.90
CA LEU A 36 1.06 50.34 -5.05
C LEU A 36 1.35 49.93 -6.50
N ARG A 37 0.94 50.73 -7.50
CA ARG A 37 1.20 50.47 -8.92
C ARG A 37 2.67 50.56 -9.31
N ASP A 38 3.49 51.23 -8.50
CA ASP A 38 4.92 51.40 -8.75
C ASP A 38 5.75 50.25 -8.15
N LEU A 39 5.11 49.24 -7.57
CA LEU A 39 5.74 48.04 -7.02
C LEU A 39 5.82 46.92 -8.06
N ASP A 40 6.86 46.11 -7.92
CA ASP A 40 6.96 44.83 -8.60
C ASP A 40 6.18 43.77 -7.82
N TYR A 41 5.64 42.77 -8.52
CA TYR A 41 4.78 41.76 -7.91
C TYR A 41 5.27 40.34 -8.19
N GLU A 42 5.28 39.52 -7.14
CA GLU A 42 5.56 38.10 -7.21
C GLU A 42 4.40 37.28 -6.65
N VAL A 43 4.05 36.18 -7.32
CA VAL A 43 3.01 35.26 -6.86
C VAL A 43 3.67 34.12 -6.11
N VAL A 44 3.39 34.03 -4.81
CA VAL A 44 3.87 32.94 -3.95
C VAL A 44 2.76 31.91 -3.81
N LYS A 45 2.99 30.71 -4.34
CA LYS A 45 2.07 29.58 -4.17
C LYS A 45 2.31 28.92 -2.82
N LEU A 46 1.25 28.65 -2.07
CA LEU A 46 1.28 27.89 -0.83
C LEU A 46 0.87 26.44 -1.12
N SER A 47 1.61 25.49 -0.56
CA SER A 47 1.45 24.06 -0.85
C SER A 47 0.79 23.30 0.31
N TYR A 48 1.02 23.71 1.56
CA TYR A 48 0.65 22.95 2.76
C TYR A 48 -0.26 23.72 3.71
N ILE A 49 -0.23 25.06 3.69
CA ILE A 49 -1.05 25.92 4.54
C ILE A 49 -2.10 26.73 3.76
N GLN A 50 -3.24 26.99 4.39
CA GLN A 50 -4.27 27.87 3.85
C GLN A 50 -3.80 29.33 3.87
N THR A 51 -4.18 30.07 2.82
CA THR A 51 -3.85 31.50 2.61
C THR A 51 -4.24 32.35 3.82
N ASP A 52 -5.44 32.17 4.36
CA ASP A 52 -5.91 32.94 5.52
C ASP A 52 -5.06 32.71 6.79
N ARG A 53 -4.57 31.49 6.97
CA ARG A 53 -3.73 31.14 8.12
C ARG A 53 -2.32 31.72 7.95
N ALA A 54 -1.75 31.66 6.74
CA ALA A 54 -0.48 32.29 6.42
C ALA A 54 -0.56 33.82 6.60
N LEU A 55 -1.63 34.46 6.10
CA LEU A 55 -1.85 35.89 6.26
C LEU A 55 -1.98 36.30 7.73
N ALA A 56 -2.69 35.53 8.54
CA ALA A 56 -2.80 35.80 9.97
C ALA A 56 -1.43 35.77 10.67
N ILE A 57 -0.57 34.79 10.36
CA ILE A 57 0.80 34.69 10.89
C ILE A 57 1.65 35.87 10.43
N LEU A 58 1.64 36.19 9.14
CA LEU A 58 2.43 37.29 8.58
C LEU A 58 2.00 38.64 9.17
N LYS A 59 0.69 38.82 9.39
CA LYS A 59 0.14 40.02 10.03
C LYS A 59 0.60 40.16 11.49
N THR A 60 0.66 39.07 12.27
CA THR A 60 1.17 39.13 13.65
C THR A 60 2.67 39.35 13.71
N MET A 61 3.42 38.89 12.70
CA MET A 61 4.85 39.18 12.55
C MET A 61 5.15 40.61 12.11
N GLY A 62 4.11 41.42 11.87
CA GLY A 62 4.25 42.85 11.57
C GLY A 62 4.34 43.17 10.08
N TYR A 63 4.13 42.21 9.19
CA TYR A 63 4.04 42.50 7.76
C TYR A 63 2.75 43.25 7.40
N THR A 64 2.82 44.09 6.36
CA THR A 64 1.66 44.78 5.82
C THR A 64 0.85 43.81 4.98
N VAL A 65 -0.38 43.53 5.40
CA VAL A 65 -1.30 42.59 4.74
C VAL A 65 -2.51 43.36 4.20
N VAL A 66 -2.90 43.06 2.97
CA VAL A 66 -4.10 43.58 2.30
C VAL A 66 -5.12 42.46 2.15
N GLU A 67 -6.22 42.56 2.87
CA GLU A 67 -7.39 41.69 2.78
C GLU A 67 -8.51 42.40 2.01
N TYR A 68 -9.61 41.71 1.71
CA TYR A 68 -10.80 42.34 1.13
C TYR A 68 -12.05 42.07 1.94
N ARG A 69 -12.93 43.07 2.05
CA ARG A 69 -14.34 42.86 2.40
C ARG A 69 -15.15 42.68 1.12
N ALA A 70 -15.88 41.57 1.05
CA ALA A 70 -16.84 41.33 -0.02
C ALA A 70 -18.17 42.05 0.29
N GLY A 71 -18.58 42.97 -0.58
CA GLY A 71 -19.90 43.60 -0.59
C GLY A 71 -20.78 43.04 -1.72
N LYS A 72 -22.07 43.40 -1.72
CA LYS A 72 -22.95 43.15 -2.89
C LYS A 72 -22.42 43.93 -4.08
N GLY A 73 -22.18 43.25 -5.20
CA GLY A 73 -21.88 43.90 -6.47
C GLY A 73 -23.10 44.62 -7.05
N GLU A 74 -22.87 45.45 -8.06
CA GLU A 74 -23.93 46.19 -8.76
C GLU A 74 -24.87 45.26 -9.54
N ILE A 75 -24.39 44.06 -9.89
CA ILE A 75 -25.13 43.02 -10.60
C ILE A 75 -25.45 41.84 -9.65
N ALA A 76 -26.64 41.26 -9.78
CA ALA A 76 -27.04 40.09 -9.00
C ALA A 76 -26.09 38.91 -9.24
N GLY A 77 -25.43 38.44 -8.17
CA GLY A 77 -24.46 37.35 -8.21
C GLY A 77 -22.99 37.79 -8.18
N GLU A 78 -22.71 39.07 -8.40
CA GLU A 78 -21.37 39.65 -8.31
C GLU A 78 -21.04 40.11 -6.88
N LYS A 79 -19.76 40.05 -6.51
CA LYS A 79 -19.24 40.58 -5.25
C LYS A 79 -18.27 41.71 -5.55
N ASN A 80 -18.49 42.88 -4.94
CA ASN A 80 -17.51 43.96 -4.96
C ASN A 80 -16.48 43.73 -3.84
N PHE A 81 -15.20 43.96 -4.09
CA PHE A 81 -14.13 43.73 -3.12
C PHE A 81 -13.46 45.04 -2.71
N THR A 82 -13.63 45.45 -1.45
CA THR A 82 -12.98 46.65 -0.90
C THR A 82 -11.72 46.24 -0.13
N PRO A 83 -10.52 46.76 -0.48
CA PRO A 83 -9.28 46.41 0.20
C PRO A 83 -9.20 46.97 1.61
N ILE A 84 -8.59 46.22 2.52
CA ILE A 84 -8.38 46.57 3.93
C ILE A 84 -6.93 46.29 4.27
N PHE A 85 -6.24 47.35 4.69
CA PHE A 85 -4.84 47.28 5.09
C PHE A 85 -4.73 46.97 6.58
N SER A 86 -3.81 46.07 6.94
CA SER A 86 -3.50 45.75 8.34
C SER A 86 -2.89 46.91 9.12
N LYS A 87 -2.23 47.84 8.42
CA LYS A 87 -1.61 49.07 8.94
C LYS A 87 -2.03 50.26 8.09
N LYS A 88 -2.09 51.47 8.67
CA LYS A 88 -2.23 52.70 7.87
C LYS A 88 -0.96 52.87 7.04
N VAL A 89 -1.08 52.78 5.73
CA VAL A 89 0.02 52.95 4.78
C VAL A 89 -0.06 54.36 4.22
N ASP A 90 0.48 55.33 4.96
CA ASP A 90 0.53 56.73 4.52
C ASP A 90 1.76 57.01 3.64
N ASN A 91 2.81 56.19 3.75
CA ASN A 91 4.02 56.23 2.92
C ASN A 91 4.56 54.82 2.67
N LEU A 92 4.56 54.38 1.41
CA LEU A 92 5.08 53.07 0.98
C LEU A 92 6.60 52.92 1.16
N ASN A 93 7.34 54.03 1.26
CA ASN A 93 8.79 54.02 1.47
C ASN A 93 9.17 54.08 2.96
N ALA A 94 8.21 54.07 3.88
CA ALA A 94 8.51 54.03 5.30
C ALA A 94 9.15 52.66 5.69
N PRO A 95 10.11 52.65 6.64
CA PRO A 95 10.78 51.41 7.05
C PRO A 95 9.77 50.36 7.53
N GLY A 96 9.87 49.13 7.02
CA GLY A 96 9.04 47.99 7.45
C GLY A 96 7.62 47.95 6.87
N VAL A 97 7.30 48.79 5.88
CA VAL A 97 6.02 48.72 5.15
C VAL A 97 6.07 47.69 4.01
N LEU A 98 7.20 47.65 3.29
CA LEU A 98 7.47 46.67 2.23
C LEU A 98 8.21 45.44 2.80
N PRO A 99 8.00 44.24 2.25
CA PRO A 99 7.03 43.90 1.21
C PRO A 99 5.57 43.91 1.70
N VAL A 100 4.64 44.26 0.80
CA VAL A 100 3.18 44.22 1.06
C VAL A 100 2.63 42.89 0.57
N ILE A 101 1.89 42.19 1.41
CA ILE A 101 1.29 40.89 1.09
C ILE A 101 -0.20 41.08 0.82
N ILE A 102 -0.66 40.68 -0.34
CA ILE A 102 -2.01 40.91 -0.83
C ILE A 102 -2.69 39.55 -0.96
N LYS A 103 -3.83 39.37 -0.27
CA LYS A 103 -4.71 38.23 -0.50
C LYS A 103 -5.18 38.28 -1.95
N ILE A 104 -5.33 37.14 -2.63
CA ILE A 104 -6.02 37.09 -3.92
C ILE A 104 -7.47 36.68 -3.64
N PRO A 105 -8.49 37.39 -4.16
CA PRO A 105 -9.87 37.02 -3.90
C PRO A 105 -10.19 35.66 -4.54
N ASP A 106 -10.87 34.80 -3.78
CA ASP A 106 -11.28 33.48 -4.26
C ASP A 106 -12.44 33.62 -5.27
N THR A 107 -12.31 32.95 -6.41
CA THR A 107 -13.41 32.82 -7.38
C THR A 107 -14.44 31.80 -6.85
N GLN A 108 -15.72 31.99 -7.18
CA GLN A 108 -16.77 31.06 -6.74
C GLN A 108 -16.48 29.64 -7.25
N THR A 109 -16.77 28.66 -6.41
CA THR A 109 -16.45 27.25 -6.65
C THR A 109 -17.37 26.67 -7.73
N ILE A 110 -16.77 26.11 -8.78
CA ILE A 110 -17.44 25.20 -9.71
C ILE A 110 -17.46 23.81 -9.05
N SER A 111 -18.66 23.27 -8.81
CA SER A 111 -18.84 21.89 -8.34
C SER A 111 -19.22 21.01 -9.52
N LEU A 112 -18.70 19.78 -9.55
CA LEU A 112 -19.07 18.76 -10.53
C LEU A 112 -20.52 18.25 -10.37
N VAL A 113 -21.17 18.54 -9.24
CA VAL A 113 -22.56 18.16 -8.95
C VAL A 113 -23.36 19.43 -8.66
N SER A 114 -24.53 19.57 -9.29
CA SER A 114 -25.40 20.74 -9.09
C SER A 114 -25.74 20.89 -7.60
N LYS A 115 -25.50 22.08 -7.07
CA LYS A 115 -25.87 22.49 -5.71
C LYS A 115 -27.39 22.40 -5.55
N SER A 116 -27.92 21.29 -5.03
CA SER A 116 -29.31 21.27 -4.59
C SER A 116 -29.42 22.15 -3.33
N THR A 117 -30.09 23.28 -3.47
CA THR A 117 -30.43 24.18 -2.36
C THR A 117 -31.56 23.57 -1.53
N THR A 118 -31.29 22.50 -0.81
CA THR A 118 -32.16 22.08 0.30
C THR A 118 -31.61 22.70 1.58
N LYS A 119 -32.35 23.69 2.10
CA LYS A 119 -32.12 24.34 3.39
C LYS A 119 -31.84 23.27 4.45
N ALA A 120 -30.78 23.48 5.23
CA ALA A 120 -30.45 22.70 6.40
C ALA A 120 -31.71 22.50 7.28
N ALA A 121 -32.18 21.27 7.35
CA ALA A 121 -33.20 20.88 8.30
C ALA A 121 -32.54 20.80 9.68
N SER A 122 -32.77 21.83 10.49
CA SER A 122 -32.58 21.78 11.92
C SER A 122 -33.56 20.77 12.53
N LYS A 123 -33.06 19.68 13.12
CA LYS A 123 -33.52 19.15 14.42
C LYS A 123 -32.67 17.95 14.84
N LYS A 124 -32.06 18.07 16.02
CA LYS A 124 -31.41 17.00 16.78
C LYS A 124 -32.32 15.77 16.87
N SER A 125 -31.90 14.64 16.32
CA SER A 125 -32.38 13.33 16.77
C SER A 125 -31.60 12.98 18.04
N ALA A 126 -32.31 12.78 19.16
CA ALA A 126 -31.72 12.54 20.48
C ALA A 126 -31.06 11.16 20.66
N LEU A 127 -30.92 10.37 19.59
CA LEU A 127 -30.42 8.99 19.63
C LEU A 127 -29.40 8.64 18.53
N GLY A 128 -28.91 9.59 17.73
CA GLY A 128 -28.05 9.30 16.59
C GLY A 128 -26.76 10.09 16.59
N VAL A 129 -25.62 9.42 16.84
CA VAL A 129 -24.37 9.86 16.23
C VAL A 129 -24.59 9.83 14.72
N ASP A 130 -24.30 10.93 14.04
CA ASP A 130 -24.49 11.01 12.59
C ASP A 130 -23.42 10.14 11.90
N LEU A 131 -23.82 8.91 11.55
CA LEU A 131 -23.03 7.94 10.81
C LEU A 131 -23.43 7.88 9.32
N GLY A 132 -24.26 8.82 8.86
CA GLY A 132 -24.43 9.09 7.43
C GLY A 132 -23.16 9.73 6.87
N GLY A 133 -22.71 9.26 5.71
CA GLY A 133 -21.59 9.91 5.00
C GLY A 133 -21.92 11.38 4.76
N VAL A 134 -21.03 12.29 5.17
CA VAL A 134 -21.12 13.69 4.77
C VAL A 134 -21.07 13.73 3.25
N THR A 135 -22.14 14.23 2.63
CA THR A 135 -22.18 14.42 1.18
C THR A 135 -20.98 15.28 0.77
N LEU A 136 -20.20 14.82 -0.22
CA LEU A 136 -19.02 15.52 -0.76
C LEU A 136 -19.34 16.93 -1.29
N ASN A 137 -20.61 17.33 -1.33
CA ASN A 137 -21.14 18.63 -1.78
C ASN A 137 -20.40 19.85 -1.20
N ASN A 138 -19.81 19.73 0.00
CA ASN A 138 -18.99 20.79 0.61
C ASN A 138 -17.48 20.66 0.34
N THR A 139 -17.00 19.55 -0.21
CA THR A 139 -15.57 19.25 -0.47
C THR A 139 -15.22 19.05 -1.95
N THR A 140 -16.18 18.83 -2.86
CA THR A 140 -15.96 18.78 -4.33
C THR A 140 -16.17 20.11 -5.05
N SER A 141 -16.41 21.18 -4.30
CA SER A 141 -16.15 22.53 -4.78
C SER A 141 -14.64 22.67 -4.93
N GLY A 142 -14.11 22.91 -6.15
CA GLY A 142 -12.66 23.05 -6.34
C GLY A 142 -12.08 24.01 -5.29
N GLU A 143 -11.15 23.53 -4.45
CA GLU A 143 -10.53 24.39 -3.44
C GLU A 143 -9.80 25.51 -4.17
N PRO A 144 -9.99 26.78 -3.77
CA PRO A 144 -9.29 27.88 -4.41
C PRO A 144 -7.78 27.66 -4.30
N MET A 145 -7.04 28.03 -5.34
CA MET A 145 -5.57 27.97 -5.31
C MET A 145 -5.06 28.79 -4.12
N GLN A 146 -4.29 28.16 -3.23
CA GLN A 146 -3.69 28.84 -2.10
C GLN A 146 -2.46 29.62 -2.58
N ARG A 147 -2.59 30.95 -2.69
CA ARG A 147 -1.53 31.82 -3.21
C ARG A 147 -1.61 33.22 -2.61
N LEU A 148 -0.44 33.84 -2.49
CA LEU A 148 -0.24 35.20 -2.02
C LEU A 148 0.34 36.04 -3.15
N LEU A 149 -0.06 37.29 -3.26
CA LEU A 149 0.59 38.27 -4.13
C LEU A 149 1.48 39.16 -3.27
N VAL A 150 2.78 39.19 -3.55
CA VAL A 150 3.75 39.97 -2.77
C VAL A 150 4.21 41.15 -3.61
N GLY A 151 3.88 42.36 -3.17
CA GLY A 151 4.36 43.62 -3.75
C GLY A 151 5.66 44.04 -3.08
N TYR A 152 6.71 44.27 -3.87
CA TYR A 152 8.04 44.65 -3.41
C TYR A 152 8.67 45.70 -4.31
N LYS A 153 9.83 46.23 -3.91
CA LYS A 153 10.61 47.18 -4.70
C LYS A 153 11.86 46.50 -5.21
N SER A 154 12.15 46.60 -6.51
CA SER A 154 13.39 46.07 -7.11
C SER A 154 14.69 46.49 -6.39
N SER A 155 14.70 47.64 -5.70
CA SER A 155 15.87 48.09 -4.93
C SER A 155 16.08 47.39 -3.58
N ASP A 156 15.07 46.72 -3.04
CA ASP A 156 15.11 46.04 -1.72
C ASP A 156 14.73 44.57 -1.85
N MET A 157 15.57 43.81 -2.56
CA MET A 157 15.41 42.37 -2.72
C MET A 157 15.68 41.60 -1.42
N ARG A 158 16.38 42.19 -0.45
CA ARG A 158 16.74 41.51 0.80
C ARG A 158 15.51 41.24 1.66
N ALA A 159 14.62 42.22 1.79
CA ALA A 159 13.37 42.07 2.55
C ALA A 159 12.44 41.04 1.90
N LEU A 160 12.37 41.00 0.56
CA LEU A 160 11.64 39.97 -0.18
C LEU A 160 12.23 38.58 0.08
N ALA A 161 13.54 38.41 -0.08
CA ALA A 161 14.20 37.12 0.13
C ALA A 161 13.98 36.58 1.55
N GLN A 162 14.00 37.45 2.57
CA GLN A 162 13.69 37.07 3.96
C GLN A 162 12.24 36.61 4.13
N LEU A 163 11.27 37.30 3.50
CA LEU A 163 9.87 36.89 3.53
C LEU A 163 9.66 35.55 2.82
N LEU A 164 10.26 35.37 1.64
CA LEU A 164 10.16 34.13 0.87
C LEU A 164 10.78 32.95 1.62
N ASP A 165 11.96 33.15 2.21
CA ASP A 165 12.63 32.15 3.07
C ASP A 165 11.75 31.79 4.28
N LEU A 166 11.18 32.78 4.95
CA LEU A 166 10.27 32.57 6.08
C LEU A 166 9.02 31.77 5.65
N ILE A 167 8.40 32.13 4.52
CA ILE A 167 7.23 31.42 4.01
C ILE A 167 7.61 29.97 3.69
N ALA A 168 8.65 29.74 2.89
CA ALA A 168 9.01 28.42 2.40
C ALA A 168 9.55 27.49 3.51
N ASN A 169 10.37 28.01 4.43
CA ASN A 169 11.11 27.19 5.39
C ASN A 169 10.50 27.16 6.80
N LYS A 170 9.54 28.05 7.13
CA LYS A 170 8.96 28.13 8.48
C LYS A 170 7.44 28.12 8.53
N ILE A 171 6.74 28.66 7.52
CA ILE A 171 5.28 28.78 7.53
C ILE A 171 4.62 27.67 6.71
N ASP A 172 5.04 27.52 5.45
CA ASP A 172 4.49 26.57 4.48
C ASP A 172 5.37 25.32 4.40
N VAL A 173 5.45 24.61 5.52
CA VAL A 173 6.22 23.37 5.65
C VAL A 173 5.31 22.14 5.51
N PRO A 174 5.79 21.05 4.91
CA PRO A 174 5.04 19.80 4.84
C PRO A 174 4.73 19.27 6.23
N ALA A 175 3.47 18.88 6.45
CA ALA A 175 3.08 18.18 7.66
C ALA A 175 3.47 16.70 7.54
N SER A 176 4.15 16.18 8.55
CA SER A 176 4.45 14.74 8.63
C SER A 176 3.16 13.92 8.64
N GLN A 177 3.26 12.69 8.14
CA GLN A 177 2.14 11.76 8.08
C GLN A 177 2.25 10.72 9.18
N VAL A 178 1.12 10.21 9.63
CA VAL A 178 1.02 9.11 10.59
C VAL A 178 0.13 8.03 10.00
N ALA A 179 0.69 6.83 9.83
CA ALA A 179 -0.11 5.64 9.60
C ALA A 179 -0.63 5.12 10.93
N ILE A 180 -1.93 4.88 11.00
CA ILE A 180 -2.62 4.32 12.15
C ILE A 180 -3.09 2.93 11.77
N GLU A 181 -2.57 1.91 12.45
CA GLU A 181 -3.12 0.56 12.42
C GLU A 181 -3.95 0.35 13.68
N ALA A 182 -5.14 -0.25 13.54
CA ALA A 182 -5.94 -0.68 14.66
C ALA A 182 -6.24 -2.17 14.55
N LEU A 183 -6.24 -2.87 15.68
CA LEU A 183 -6.60 -4.27 15.80
C LEU A 183 -7.74 -4.37 16.80
N VAL A 184 -8.90 -4.81 16.31
CA VAL A 184 -10.10 -5.08 17.11
C VAL A 184 -10.25 -6.59 17.21
N ILE A 185 -10.25 -7.10 18.45
CA ILE A 185 -10.47 -8.51 18.77
C ILE A 185 -11.73 -8.60 19.61
N GLU A 186 -12.69 -9.39 19.17
CA GLU A 186 -13.86 -9.77 19.96
C GLU A 186 -13.88 -11.27 20.19
N LEU A 187 -14.06 -11.67 21.45
CA LEU A 187 -14.17 -13.06 21.90
C LEU A 187 -15.55 -13.26 22.52
N ASN A 188 -16.35 -14.14 21.92
CA ASN A 188 -17.66 -14.50 22.41
C ASN A 188 -17.65 -15.97 22.81
N ARG A 189 -17.82 -16.24 24.11
CA ARG A 189 -17.88 -17.58 24.69
C ARG A 189 -19.23 -17.83 25.33
N ASP A 190 -19.90 -18.92 24.93
CA ASP A 190 -21.16 -19.39 25.48
C ASP A 190 -20.99 -20.84 25.93
N ASP A 191 -21.00 -21.05 27.24
CA ASP A 191 -20.91 -22.36 27.88
C ASP A 191 -22.27 -22.69 28.49
N LEU A 192 -22.89 -23.78 28.04
CA LEU A 192 -24.15 -24.33 28.55
C LEU A 192 -23.91 -25.74 29.09
N SER A 193 -24.39 -25.99 30.29
CA SER A 193 -24.37 -27.29 30.97
C SER A 193 -25.75 -27.54 31.54
N GLU A 194 -26.44 -28.56 31.06
CA GLU A 194 -27.76 -28.97 31.52
C GLU A 194 -27.75 -30.47 31.82
N LEU A 195 -28.26 -30.82 32.99
CA LEU A 195 -28.42 -32.20 33.43
C LEU A 195 -29.67 -32.29 34.30
N GLY A 196 -30.61 -33.13 33.90
CA GLY A 196 -31.82 -33.37 34.67
C GLY A 196 -32.64 -34.56 34.18
N VAL A 197 -33.67 -34.88 34.96
CA VAL A 197 -34.65 -35.91 34.63
C VAL A 197 -36.02 -35.26 34.57
N ASP A 198 -36.69 -35.37 33.42
CA ASP A 198 -38.05 -34.90 33.20
C ASP A 198 -39.06 -36.04 33.46
N PHE A 199 -40.02 -35.76 34.35
CA PHE A 199 -41.08 -36.67 34.79
C PHE A 199 -42.46 -36.30 34.22
N SER A 200 -42.54 -35.34 33.30
CA SER A 200 -43.78 -34.90 32.66
C SER A 200 -44.53 -36.03 31.95
N GLY A 201 -43.79 -37.03 31.44
CA GLY A 201 -44.32 -38.18 30.71
C GLY A 201 -44.60 -39.43 31.54
N ALA A 202 -44.53 -39.37 32.87
CA ALA A 202 -44.54 -40.52 33.77
C ALA A 202 -45.90 -41.22 33.93
N GLY A 203 -46.42 -41.79 32.84
CA GLY A 203 -47.46 -42.82 32.90
C GLY A 203 -48.91 -42.35 33.02
N SER A 204 -49.83 -43.31 32.89
CA SER A 204 -51.27 -43.08 33.03
C SER A 204 -51.61 -42.78 34.48
N GLY A 205 -51.89 -41.51 34.77
CA GLY A 205 -52.53 -41.05 36.01
C GLY A 205 -51.64 -40.31 37.01
N PHE A 206 -50.38 -40.03 36.66
CA PHE A 206 -49.49 -39.13 37.41
C PHE A 206 -48.74 -38.24 36.41
N THR A 207 -48.77 -36.92 36.61
CA THR A 207 -47.97 -35.96 35.86
C THR A 207 -47.26 -35.04 36.85
N ALA A 208 -45.93 -35.02 36.80
CA ALA A 208 -45.09 -34.05 37.52
C ALA A 208 -44.34 -33.22 36.48
N ASP A 209 -44.74 -31.95 36.36
CA ASP A 209 -44.13 -31.03 35.41
C ASP A 209 -43.12 -30.13 36.11
N PHE A 210 -41.96 -29.96 35.48
CA PHE A 210 -40.91 -29.04 35.87
C PHE A 210 -40.79 -27.97 34.78
N PRO A 211 -41.74 -27.02 34.71
CA PRO A 211 -41.67 -25.99 33.69
C PRO A 211 -40.39 -25.18 33.91
N PRO A 212 -39.52 -25.04 32.89
CA PRO A 212 -38.34 -24.21 33.03
C PRO A 212 -38.79 -22.78 33.36
N PRO A 213 -38.10 -22.06 34.28
CA PRO A 213 -38.48 -20.70 34.64
C PRO A 213 -38.35 -19.79 33.42
N GLN A 214 -39.48 -19.48 32.78
CA GLN A 214 -39.54 -18.46 31.74
C GLN A 214 -39.71 -17.09 32.37
N SER A 215 -38.77 -16.18 32.09
CA SER A 215 -38.93 -14.74 32.31
C SER A 215 -39.29 -14.31 33.75
N GLY A 216 -38.65 -14.91 34.76
CA GLY A 216 -38.76 -14.42 36.14
C GLY A 216 -40.09 -14.68 36.85
N SER A 217 -40.97 -15.51 36.28
CA SER A 217 -42.12 -16.06 36.97
C SER A 217 -41.78 -17.46 37.49
N ILE A 218 -41.87 -17.66 38.81
CA ILE A 218 -41.75 -18.96 39.47
C ILE A 218 -43.08 -19.69 39.37
N SER A 219 -43.19 -20.65 38.45
CA SER A 219 -44.34 -21.55 38.38
C SER A 219 -44.25 -22.59 39.51
N PRO A 220 -45.31 -22.83 40.28
CA PRO A 220 -45.29 -23.83 41.36
C PRO A 220 -45.16 -25.24 40.79
N PHE A 221 -44.40 -26.08 41.49
CA PHE A 221 -44.39 -27.53 41.25
C PHE A 221 -45.81 -28.07 41.33
N THR A 222 -46.29 -28.65 40.22
CA THR A 222 -47.65 -29.17 40.11
C THR A 222 -47.61 -30.67 39.93
N VAL A 223 -48.30 -31.39 40.83
CA VAL A 223 -48.53 -32.83 40.71
C VAL A 223 -50.00 -33.05 40.44
N VAL A 224 -50.32 -33.63 39.29
CA VAL A 224 -51.69 -34.02 38.95
C VAL A 224 -51.82 -35.52 39.18
N LEU A 225 -52.74 -35.90 40.08
CA LEU A 225 -53.11 -37.29 40.33
C LEU A 225 -54.48 -37.55 39.71
N ASP A 226 -54.53 -38.47 38.75
CA ASP A 226 -55.79 -38.94 38.16
C ASP A 226 -56.41 -40.04 39.04
N ARG A 227 -57.75 -40.07 39.09
CA ARG A 227 -58.52 -41.07 39.86
C ARG A 227 -58.34 -42.51 39.36
N THR A 228 -57.72 -42.71 38.20
CA THR A 228 -57.44 -44.02 37.60
C THR A 228 -56.27 -44.78 38.25
N LEU A 229 -55.51 -44.15 39.15
CA LEU A 229 -54.36 -44.74 39.88
C LEU A 229 -54.67 -45.98 40.73
N LEU A 230 -55.95 -46.27 41.00
CA LEU A 230 -56.38 -47.37 41.87
C LEU A 230 -56.70 -48.68 41.11
N GLY A 231 -56.55 -48.74 39.78
CA GLY A 231 -57.17 -49.81 38.98
C GLY A 231 -56.30 -50.61 37.99
N SER A 232 -55.15 -50.12 37.50
CA SER A 232 -54.33 -50.89 36.55
C SER A 232 -52.89 -50.39 36.48
N GLY A 233 -51.94 -51.30 36.19
CA GLY A 233 -50.49 -51.08 36.24
C GLY A 233 -50.02 -49.74 35.65
N ALA A 234 -49.36 -48.95 36.50
CA ALA A 234 -48.80 -47.66 36.12
C ALA A 234 -47.51 -47.85 35.30
N ASN A 235 -47.46 -47.29 34.09
CA ASN A 235 -46.27 -47.29 33.24
C ASN A 235 -45.39 -46.08 33.56
N PHE A 236 -44.33 -46.25 34.35
CA PHE A 236 -43.41 -45.15 34.65
C PHE A 236 -42.51 -44.83 33.44
N ARG A 237 -42.45 -43.57 33.02
CA ARG A 237 -41.52 -43.07 31.99
C ARG A 237 -40.82 -41.82 32.52
N ALA A 238 -39.51 -41.74 32.31
CA ALA A 238 -38.71 -40.58 32.65
C ALA A 238 -37.78 -40.28 31.46
N ASN A 239 -37.65 -39.01 31.10
CA ASN A 239 -36.71 -38.56 30.08
C ASN A 239 -35.47 -38.02 30.76
N ILE A 240 -34.29 -38.33 30.24
CA ILE A 240 -33.02 -37.79 30.76
C ILE A 240 -32.53 -36.75 29.77
N ASP A 241 -32.45 -35.51 30.24
CA ASP A 241 -31.89 -34.40 29.48
C ASP A 241 -30.47 -34.15 29.96
N ALA A 242 -29.51 -34.35 29.06
CA ALA A 242 -28.10 -34.11 29.32
C ALA A 242 -27.48 -33.39 28.12
N LEU A 243 -27.09 -32.12 28.32
CA LEU A 243 -26.52 -31.28 27.28
C LEU A 243 -25.30 -30.51 27.82
N VAL A 244 -24.16 -30.71 27.18
CA VAL A 244 -23.00 -29.83 27.35
C VAL A 244 -22.71 -29.18 26.01
N SER A 245 -22.83 -27.85 25.96
CA SER A 245 -22.51 -27.06 24.77
C SER A 245 -21.44 -26.03 25.11
N LYS A 246 -20.42 -25.92 24.24
CA LYS A 246 -19.40 -24.88 24.33
C LYS A 246 -19.30 -24.24 22.95
N LYS A 247 -19.54 -22.94 22.88
CA LYS A 247 -19.41 -22.15 21.66
C LYS A 247 -18.36 -21.07 21.90
N LEU A 248 -17.41 -20.97 20.98
CA LEU A 248 -16.40 -19.91 20.96
C LEU A 248 -16.39 -19.28 19.57
N ALA A 249 -16.59 -17.97 19.52
CA ALA A 249 -16.45 -17.18 18.32
C ALA A 249 -15.40 -16.09 18.55
N THR A 250 -14.50 -15.94 17.58
CA THR A 250 -13.45 -14.92 17.59
C THR A 250 -13.57 -14.07 16.34
N ILE A 251 -13.70 -12.76 16.51
CA ILE A 251 -13.74 -11.79 15.41
C ILE A 251 -12.47 -10.95 15.47
N LYS A 252 -11.72 -10.89 14.36
CA LYS A 252 -10.48 -10.10 14.25
C LYS A 252 -10.59 -9.14 13.07
N SER A 253 -10.53 -7.85 13.34
CA SER A 253 -10.55 -6.80 12.32
C SER A 253 -9.30 -5.93 12.43
N LYS A 254 -8.69 -5.60 11.27
CA LYS A 254 -7.49 -4.76 11.17
C LYS A 254 -7.68 -3.53 10.25
N PRO A 255 -8.48 -2.53 10.64
CA PRO A 255 -8.54 -1.29 9.88
C PRO A 255 -7.23 -0.48 9.98
N SER A 256 -6.83 0.16 8.88
CA SER A 256 -5.70 1.10 8.87
C SER A 256 -6.04 2.35 8.05
N ALA A 257 -5.39 3.48 8.38
CA ALA A 257 -5.46 4.70 7.59
C ALA A 257 -4.19 5.53 7.73
N LEU A 258 -3.89 6.29 6.67
CA LEU A 258 -2.84 7.30 6.64
C LEU A 258 -3.46 8.68 6.87
N VAL A 259 -2.89 9.48 7.77
CA VAL A 259 -3.43 10.80 8.13
C VAL A 259 -2.30 11.80 8.39
N LEU A 260 -2.53 13.06 8.03
CA LEU A 260 -1.59 14.16 8.32
C LEU A 260 -1.61 14.54 9.80
N ASP A 261 -0.47 15.01 10.29
CA ASP A 261 -0.34 15.55 11.64
C ASP A 261 -1.43 16.60 11.97
N GLY A 262 -2.10 16.43 13.11
CA GLY A 262 -3.15 17.33 13.59
C GLY A 262 -4.49 17.23 12.86
N ARG A 263 -4.62 16.37 11.83
CA ARG A 263 -5.88 16.15 11.09
C ARG A 263 -6.61 14.91 11.59
N GLN A 264 -7.94 14.94 11.54
CA GLN A 264 -8.78 13.80 11.91
C GLN A 264 -9.00 12.90 10.69
N THR A 265 -8.90 11.59 10.90
CA THR A 265 -9.36 10.56 9.98
C THR A 265 -10.51 9.77 10.60
N ARG A 266 -11.40 9.26 9.76
CA ARG A 266 -12.55 8.43 10.14
C ARG A 266 -12.57 7.19 9.27
N ILE A 267 -12.47 6.03 9.91
CA ILE A 267 -12.57 4.72 9.28
C ILE A 267 -13.90 4.11 9.68
N GLN A 268 -14.67 3.59 8.73
CA GLN A 268 -15.94 2.93 8.98
C GLN A 268 -16.03 1.65 8.16
N VAL A 269 -16.24 0.52 8.84
CA VAL A 269 -16.35 -0.81 8.23
C VAL A 269 -17.61 -1.46 8.78
N GLY A 270 -18.57 -1.81 7.92
CA GLY A 270 -19.83 -2.34 8.37
C GLY A 270 -20.93 -2.32 7.32
N GLN A 271 -22.17 -2.50 7.76
CA GLN A 271 -23.37 -2.52 6.93
C GLN A 271 -24.41 -1.52 7.44
N GLN A 272 -25.36 -1.12 6.60
CA GLN A 272 -26.47 -0.26 6.99
C GLN A 272 -27.76 -1.07 7.08
N ILE A 273 -28.45 -0.96 8.20
CA ILE A 273 -29.71 -1.69 8.42
C ILE A 273 -30.89 -0.75 8.25
N PRO A 274 -31.84 -1.07 7.35
CA PRO A 274 -33.06 -0.30 7.22
C PRO A 274 -33.98 -0.57 8.42
N ILE A 275 -34.45 0.51 9.05
CA ILE A 275 -35.47 0.50 10.10
C ILE A 275 -36.68 1.25 9.55
N VAL A 276 -37.82 0.57 9.49
CA VAL A 276 -39.09 1.19 9.08
C VAL A 276 -39.63 1.98 10.27
N LYS A 277 -39.88 3.27 10.06
CA LYS A 277 -40.62 4.13 10.98
C LYS A 277 -42.00 4.37 10.40
N THR A 278 -43.01 3.84 11.07
CA THR A 278 -44.41 4.14 10.76
C THR A 278 -44.90 5.28 11.64
N ILE A 279 -45.14 6.45 11.04
CA ILE A 279 -45.79 7.58 11.71
C ILE A 279 -47.28 7.46 11.37
N THR A 280 -48.11 7.23 12.40
CA THR A 280 -49.56 7.23 12.26
C THR A 280 -50.08 8.61 12.69
N ASP A 281 -50.58 9.38 11.74
CA ASP A 281 -51.36 10.58 12.00
C ASP A 281 -52.87 10.26 11.86
N GLN A 282 -53.77 11.10 12.39
CA GLN A 282 -55.22 10.82 12.46
C GLN A 282 -55.88 10.55 11.09
N ILE A 283 -55.23 10.93 9.98
CA ILE A 283 -55.75 10.86 8.60
C ILE A 283 -54.93 9.90 7.71
N ALA A 284 -53.67 9.60 8.04
CA ALA A 284 -52.81 8.75 7.20
C ALA A 284 -51.69 8.05 7.98
N LYS A 285 -51.31 6.85 7.53
CA LYS A 285 -50.08 6.15 7.95
C LYS A 285 -48.98 6.44 6.94
N THR A 286 -47.92 7.15 7.35
CA THR A 286 -46.74 7.37 6.52
C THR A 286 -45.61 6.45 7.00
N ARG A 287 -45.02 5.69 6.07
CA ARG A 287 -43.84 4.86 6.31
C ARG A 287 -42.60 5.57 5.80
N SER A 288 -41.62 5.79 6.68
CA SER A 288 -40.27 6.23 6.33
C SER A 288 -39.30 5.07 6.59
N VAL A 289 -38.23 4.98 5.81
CA VAL A 289 -37.15 4.03 6.04
C VAL A 289 -35.91 4.81 6.45
N ASP A 290 -35.42 4.55 7.66
CA ASP A 290 -34.19 5.14 8.19
C ASP A 290 -33.09 4.08 8.18
N TYR A 291 -31.88 4.42 7.74
CA TYR A 291 -30.75 3.50 7.73
C TYR A 291 -29.86 3.73 8.94
N VAL A 292 -29.66 2.68 9.75
CA VAL A 292 -28.73 2.70 10.89
C VAL A 292 -27.48 1.90 10.54
N PRO A 293 -26.30 2.54 10.43
CA PRO A 293 -25.04 1.85 10.20
C PRO A 293 -24.58 1.10 11.45
N VAL A 294 -24.16 -0.14 11.24
CA VAL A 294 -23.62 -1.06 12.24
C VAL A 294 -22.27 -1.60 11.76
N GLY A 295 -21.35 -1.86 12.68
CA GLY A 295 -19.97 -2.23 12.39
C GLY A 295 -18.96 -1.45 13.25
N ILE A 296 -17.73 -1.32 12.75
CA ILE A 296 -16.62 -0.66 13.44
C ILE A 296 -16.45 0.75 12.88
N VAL A 297 -16.47 1.75 13.75
CA VAL A 297 -16.12 3.14 13.43
C VAL A 297 -14.93 3.53 14.29
N LEU A 298 -13.90 4.07 13.65
CA LEU A 298 -12.66 4.53 14.29
C LEU A 298 -12.37 5.96 13.85
N ASN A 299 -12.51 6.90 14.78
CA ASN A 299 -12.17 8.31 14.62
C ASN A 299 -10.83 8.56 15.30
N VAL A 300 -9.83 9.03 14.55
CA VAL A 300 -8.47 9.21 15.05
C VAL A 300 -7.92 10.56 14.64
N ARG A 301 -7.31 11.28 15.58
CA ARG A 301 -6.58 12.52 15.33
C ARG A 301 -5.21 12.43 16.00
N PRO A 302 -4.14 12.14 15.24
CA PRO A 302 -2.79 12.13 15.79
C PRO A 302 -2.20 13.53 15.86
N ARG A 303 -1.25 13.68 16.78
CA ARG A 303 -0.38 14.83 16.91
C ARG A 303 1.04 14.37 17.23
N ILE A 304 2.00 14.65 16.34
CA ILE A 304 3.39 14.23 16.48
C ILE A 304 4.12 15.15 17.48
N SER A 305 5.02 14.60 18.28
CA SER A 305 5.93 15.41 19.12
C SER A 305 7.03 16.06 18.30
N GLU A 306 7.58 17.18 18.79
CA GLU A 306 8.60 17.96 18.06
C GLU A 306 9.85 17.14 17.71
N ASP A 307 10.26 16.24 18.61
CA ASP A 307 11.38 15.32 18.41
C ASP A 307 11.07 14.13 17.48
N GLY A 308 9.80 13.97 17.08
CA GLY A 308 9.32 12.84 16.27
C GLY A 308 9.41 11.47 16.97
N SER A 309 9.55 11.43 18.30
CA SER A 309 9.67 10.19 19.07
C SER A 309 8.32 9.61 19.51
N SER A 310 7.28 10.44 19.61
CA SER A 310 5.98 10.07 20.14
C SER A 310 4.82 10.67 19.35
N VAL A 311 3.67 10.02 19.46
CA VAL A 311 2.40 10.48 18.87
C VAL A 311 1.37 10.59 19.99
N THR A 312 0.76 11.76 20.10
CA THR A 312 -0.43 11.97 20.92
C THR A 312 -1.66 11.67 20.05
N ILE A 313 -2.54 10.78 20.48
CA ILE A 313 -3.68 10.34 19.70
C ILE A 313 -4.97 10.61 20.47
N GLN A 314 -5.85 11.40 19.86
CA GLN A 314 -7.25 11.44 20.25
C GLN A 314 -7.99 10.36 19.46
N VAL A 315 -8.58 9.40 20.16
CA VAL A 315 -9.24 8.25 19.53
C VAL A 315 -10.64 8.07 20.08
N GLU A 316 -11.58 7.80 19.18
CA GLU A 316 -12.91 7.29 19.47
C GLU A 316 -13.16 6.04 18.62
N THR A 317 -13.47 4.94 19.29
CA THR A 317 -13.83 3.68 18.65
C THR A 317 -15.26 3.32 19.03
N ILE A 318 -16.09 3.00 18.05
CA ILE A 318 -17.46 2.53 18.22
C ILE A 318 -17.58 1.18 17.51
N ILE A 319 -17.98 0.15 18.24
CA ILE A 319 -18.21 -1.21 17.70
C ILE A 319 -19.69 -1.51 17.91
N SER A 320 -20.38 -1.72 16.80
CA SER A 320 -21.83 -1.93 16.76
C SER A 320 -22.11 -3.29 16.12
N GLU A 321 -22.89 -4.12 16.79
CA GLU A 321 -23.32 -5.42 16.29
C GLU A 321 -24.84 -5.55 16.36
N THR A 322 -25.40 -6.43 15.55
CA THR A 322 -26.84 -6.70 15.52
C THR A 322 -27.13 -8.01 16.18
N GLU A 323 -28.08 -7.99 17.10
CA GLU A 323 -28.56 -9.19 17.75
C GLU A 323 -29.86 -9.63 17.06
N GLU A 324 -29.84 -10.84 16.49
CA GLU A 324 -31.01 -11.43 15.86
C GLU A 324 -32.01 -11.83 16.94
N ARG A 325 -33.23 -11.31 16.85
CA ARG A 325 -34.26 -11.56 17.85
C ARG A 325 -34.86 -12.95 17.62
N ILE A 326 -34.42 -13.95 18.39
CA ILE A 326 -35.04 -15.29 18.37
C ILE A 326 -36.41 -15.19 19.06
N GLY A 327 -37.49 -15.36 18.30
CA GLY A 327 -38.87 -15.39 18.83
C GLY A 327 -39.74 -14.17 18.51
N ALA A 328 -39.74 -13.69 17.26
CA ALA A 328 -40.82 -12.82 16.78
C ALA A 328 -42.12 -13.62 16.72
N THR A 329 -42.83 -13.67 17.84
CA THR A 329 -44.18 -14.18 17.97
C THR A 329 -45.08 -13.54 16.91
N SER A 330 -45.75 -14.38 16.14
CA SER A 330 -46.98 -14.09 15.42
C SER A 330 -47.99 -13.42 16.36
N GLY A 331 -48.01 -12.09 16.40
CA GLY A 331 -48.91 -11.29 17.21
C GLY A 331 -48.59 -9.81 16.99
N GLY A 332 -49.49 -9.10 16.33
CA GLY A 332 -49.26 -7.80 15.70
C GLY A 332 -48.85 -6.66 16.63
N ASP A 333 -48.38 -5.59 15.98
CA ASP A 333 -48.10 -4.23 16.47
C ASP A 333 -46.71 -3.82 16.97
N VAL A 334 -45.67 -4.66 16.85
CA VAL A 334 -44.28 -4.17 16.89
C VAL A 334 -43.55 -4.57 15.60
N GLU A 335 -43.44 -3.64 14.64
CA GLU A 335 -42.54 -3.80 13.49
C GLU A 335 -41.14 -4.19 14.02
N SER A 336 -40.65 -5.35 13.57
CA SER A 336 -39.47 -6.05 14.12
C SER A 336 -38.17 -5.26 13.93
N ALA A 337 -37.94 -4.22 14.74
CA ALA A 337 -36.69 -3.49 14.75
C ALA A 337 -35.57 -4.36 15.38
N PRO A 338 -34.38 -4.43 14.77
CA PRO A 338 -33.26 -5.18 15.32
C PRO A 338 -32.70 -4.52 16.58
N ILE A 339 -32.20 -5.33 17.51
CA ILE A 339 -31.43 -4.83 18.65
C ILE A 339 -30.01 -4.55 18.16
N ILE A 340 -29.51 -3.35 18.45
CA ILE A 340 -28.16 -2.93 18.08
C ILE A 340 -27.35 -2.71 19.35
N ASN A 341 -26.33 -3.54 19.57
CA ASN A 341 -25.45 -3.44 20.71
C ASN A 341 -24.25 -2.57 20.35
N ASN A 342 -24.08 -1.46 21.06
CA ASN A 342 -22.99 -0.50 20.82
C ASN A 342 -21.99 -0.50 21.97
N ARG A 343 -20.71 -0.62 21.63
CA ARG A 343 -19.57 -0.50 22.54
C ARG A 343 -18.75 0.70 22.10
N LYS A 344 -18.56 1.68 22.97
CA LYS A 344 -17.87 2.93 22.66
C LYS A 344 -16.72 3.17 23.63
N VAL A 345 -15.55 3.49 23.09
CA VAL A 345 -14.36 3.88 23.86
C VAL A 345 -13.84 5.22 23.31
N GLN A 346 -13.60 6.17 24.20
CA GLN A 346 -12.98 7.46 23.86
C GLN A 346 -11.76 7.65 24.76
N SER A 347 -10.62 7.99 24.17
CA SER A 347 -9.38 8.19 24.92
C SER A 347 -8.48 9.24 24.28
N PHE A 348 -7.58 9.77 25.09
CA PHE A 348 -6.54 10.71 24.68
C PHE A 348 -5.22 10.24 25.26
N VAL A 349 -4.34 9.70 24.43
CA VAL A 349 -3.14 8.99 24.86
C VAL A 349 -1.89 9.57 24.20
N ARG A 350 -0.73 9.40 24.84
CA ARG A 350 0.57 9.65 24.22
C ARG A 350 1.39 8.37 24.27
N VAL A 351 1.97 8.01 23.13
CA VAL A 351 2.60 6.73 22.90
C VAL A 351 3.81 6.93 22.01
N ALA A 352 4.88 6.15 22.22
CA ALA A 352 6.06 6.20 21.38
C ALA A 352 5.76 5.70 19.95
N ASN A 353 6.49 6.22 18.96
CA ASN A 353 6.37 5.77 17.58
C ASN A 353 6.56 4.25 17.46
N ASN A 354 5.79 3.59 16.59
CA ASN A 354 5.79 2.14 16.38
C ASN A 354 5.41 1.28 17.60
N THR A 355 4.86 1.88 18.67
CA THR A 355 4.50 1.13 19.87
C THR A 355 3.00 0.84 19.88
N PRO A 356 2.57 -0.44 19.88
CA PRO A 356 1.17 -0.79 20.02
C PRO A 356 0.71 -0.49 21.45
N PHE A 357 -0.50 0.02 21.61
CA PHE A 357 -1.10 0.27 22.92
C PHE A 357 -2.59 -0.09 22.91
N ILE A 358 -3.10 -0.51 24.07
CA ILE A 358 -4.50 -0.89 24.24
C ILE A 358 -5.29 0.34 24.69
N ILE A 359 -6.34 0.69 23.94
CA ILE A 359 -7.21 1.83 24.26
C ILE A 359 -8.30 1.44 25.24
N GLY A 360 -8.79 0.20 25.17
CA GLY A 360 -9.81 -0.32 26.05
C GLY A 360 -9.99 -1.83 25.91
N GLY A 361 -10.30 -2.47 27.04
CA GLY A 361 -10.78 -3.85 27.14
C GLY A 361 -12.14 -3.86 27.84
N LEU A 362 -13.17 -4.38 27.19
CA LEU A 362 -14.50 -4.55 27.78
C LEU A 362 -14.79 -6.03 27.96
N ILE A 363 -14.88 -6.48 29.21
CA ILE A 363 -15.24 -7.86 29.56
C ILE A 363 -16.63 -7.82 30.20
N ASN A 364 -17.58 -8.55 29.60
CA ASN A 364 -18.91 -8.74 30.13
C ASN A 364 -19.16 -10.23 30.34
N GLU A 365 -19.38 -10.64 31.59
CA GLU A 365 -19.69 -12.02 31.95
C GLU A 365 -21.05 -12.10 32.62
N LYS A 366 -21.91 -12.98 32.13
CA LYS A 366 -23.23 -13.28 32.69
C LYS A 366 -23.31 -14.77 32.97
N SER A 367 -23.41 -15.13 34.25
CA SER A 367 -23.74 -16.49 34.70
C SER A 367 -25.21 -16.57 35.11
N SER A 368 -25.90 -17.62 34.69
CA SER A 368 -27.26 -17.94 35.09
C SER A 368 -27.27 -19.38 35.55
N ASP A 369 -27.56 -19.59 36.83
CA ASP A 369 -27.67 -20.91 37.45
C ASP A 369 -29.13 -21.15 37.81
N ASN A 370 -29.70 -22.23 37.27
CA ASN A 370 -31.07 -22.66 37.51
C ASN A 370 -31.04 -24.06 38.12
N GLU A 371 -31.71 -24.23 39.25
CA GLU A 371 -31.87 -25.52 39.92
C GLU A 371 -33.35 -25.75 40.23
N GLY A 372 -33.84 -26.94 39.92
CA GLY A 372 -35.20 -27.38 40.22
C GLY A 372 -35.19 -28.84 40.64
N GLY A 373 -36.20 -29.30 41.35
CA GLY A 373 -36.29 -30.71 41.72
C GLY A 373 -37.53 -31.04 42.53
N VAL A 374 -37.80 -32.34 42.69
CA VAL A 374 -38.90 -32.84 43.52
C VAL A 374 -38.63 -32.44 44.98
N PRO A 375 -39.57 -31.77 45.69
CA PRO A 375 -39.42 -31.50 47.12
C PRO A 375 -39.13 -32.78 47.92
N LEU A 376 -38.28 -32.71 48.94
CA LEU A 376 -37.72 -33.84 49.72
C LEU A 376 -36.70 -34.72 48.97
N LEU A 377 -37.05 -35.25 47.80
CA LEU A 377 -36.19 -36.21 47.07
C LEU A 377 -35.00 -35.53 46.37
N GLY A 378 -35.19 -34.31 45.85
CA GLY A 378 -34.13 -33.51 45.23
C GLY A 378 -33.09 -32.94 46.20
N THR A 379 -33.29 -33.09 47.51
CA THR A 379 -32.34 -32.64 48.54
C THR A 379 -31.46 -33.76 49.12
N LEU A 380 -31.75 -35.03 48.81
CA LEU A 380 -31.01 -36.17 49.36
C LEU A 380 -29.68 -36.40 48.61
N PRO A 381 -28.53 -36.47 49.28
CA PRO A 381 -27.21 -36.43 48.63
C PRO A 381 -26.94 -37.61 47.67
N PHE A 382 -27.56 -38.78 47.89
CA PHE A 382 -27.34 -39.97 47.07
C PHE A 382 -28.32 -40.14 45.91
N VAL A 383 -29.50 -39.49 45.97
CA VAL A 383 -30.54 -39.62 44.94
C VAL A 383 -30.90 -38.30 44.25
N LYS A 384 -30.34 -37.17 44.72
CA LYS A 384 -30.57 -35.82 44.19
C LYS A 384 -30.55 -35.78 42.67
N ASN A 385 -29.47 -36.28 42.05
CA ASN A 385 -29.27 -36.19 40.59
C ASN A 385 -30.34 -36.94 39.77
N PHE A 386 -31.08 -37.87 40.37
CA PHE A 386 -32.20 -38.57 39.72
C PHE A 386 -33.53 -37.83 39.85
N PHE A 387 -33.65 -36.87 40.78
CA PHE A 387 -34.90 -36.15 41.09
C PHE A 387 -34.74 -34.61 41.01
N SER A 388 -33.65 -34.13 40.41
CA SER A 388 -33.36 -32.71 40.22
C SER A 388 -32.94 -32.41 38.78
N VAL A 389 -33.23 -31.20 38.32
CA VAL A 389 -32.70 -30.59 37.11
C VAL A 389 -31.78 -29.43 37.48
N SER A 390 -30.62 -29.37 36.84
CA SER A 390 -29.64 -28.29 37.00
C SER A 390 -29.21 -27.78 35.63
N GLY A 391 -29.22 -26.45 35.48
CA GLY A 391 -28.82 -25.77 34.26
C GLY A 391 -27.91 -24.59 34.59
N THR A 392 -26.70 -24.59 34.04
CA THR A 392 -25.73 -23.51 34.16
C THR A 392 -25.46 -22.94 32.78
N LYS A 393 -25.71 -21.65 32.60
CA LYS A 393 -25.39 -20.91 31.37
C LYS A 393 -24.44 -19.77 31.68
N LYS A 394 -23.24 -19.79 31.08
CA LYS A 394 -22.20 -18.76 31.21
C LYS A 394 -21.93 -18.14 29.86
N VAL A 395 -22.21 -16.84 29.74
CA VAL A 395 -21.93 -16.05 28.54
C VAL A 395 -20.86 -15.02 28.87
N ARG A 396 -19.70 -15.12 28.23
CA ARG A 396 -18.57 -14.20 28.40
C ARG A 396 -18.23 -13.55 27.07
N ARG A 397 -18.25 -12.22 27.03
CA ARG A 397 -17.93 -11.41 25.85
C ARG A 397 -16.77 -10.48 26.18
N GLU A 398 -15.71 -10.53 25.38
CA GLU A 398 -14.53 -9.68 25.54
C GLU A 398 -14.25 -8.90 24.27
N VAL A 399 -13.97 -7.60 24.38
CA VAL A 399 -13.56 -6.77 23.26
C VAL A 399 -12.28 -6.03 23.61
N ILE A 400 -11.25 -6.16 22.77
CA ILE A 400 -9.94 -5.53 22.92
C ILE A 400 -9.68 -4.68 21.68
N VAL A 401 -9.30 -3.41 21.89
CA VAL A 401 -8.91 -2.49 20.83
C VAL A 401 -7.47 -2.05 21.04
N VAL A 402 -6.60 -2.43 20.10
CA VAL A 402 -5.18 -2.06 20.05
C VAL A 402 -4.99 -1.05 18.92
N ILE A 403 -4.20 0.00 19.15
CA ILE A 403 -3.77 0.92 18.10
C ILE A 403 -2.24 1.00 18.08
N THR A 404 -1.69 1.10 16.87
CA THR A 404 -0.26 1.27 16.62
C THR A 404 -0.07 2.47 15.69
N PRO A 405 0.55 3.56 16.17
CA PRO A 405 0.92 4.68 15.32
C PRO A 405 2.31 4.49 14.69
N HIS A 406 2.43 4.96 13.46
CA HIS A 406 3.68 4.95 12.70
C HIS A 406 3.89 6.31 12.05
N ILE A 407 4.89 7.06 12.50
CA ILE A 407 5.28 8.34 11.89
C ILE A 407 6.04 8.05 10.60
N ILE A 408 5.58 8.63 9.50
CA ILE A 408 6.21 8.56 8.18
C ILE A 408 6.86 9.90 7.91
N LYS A 409 8.18 9.88 7.76
CA LYS A 409 8.95 11.04 7.32
C LYS A 409 9.00 11.05 5.80
N GLU A 410 8.92 12.22 5.18
CA GLU A 410 8.93 12.40 3.73
C GLU A 410 10.25 12.02 3.02
N ALA A 411 11.26 11.51 3.74
CA ALA A 411 12.41 10.90 3.08
C ALA A 411 11.90 9.72 2.24
N GLU A 412 12.16 9.76 0.93
CA GLU A 412 11.57 8.99 -0.18
C GLU A 412 11.43 7.45 -0.03
N ASP A 413 11.87 6.84 1.09
CA ASP A 413 12.12 5.40 1.20
C ASP A 413 11.18 4.64 2.18
N GLN A 414 10.08 5.22 2.65
CA GLN A 414 9.24 4.58 3.72
C GLN A 414 7.73 4.46 3.48
N PHE A 415 7.22 4.79 2.28
CA PHE A 415 5.83 4.46 1.91
C PHE A 415 5.57 2.94 1.84
N SER A 416 6.62 2.13 1.86
CA SER A 416 6.53 0.67 1.88
C SER A 416 5.82 0.13 3.13
N ARG A 417 5.92 0.75 4.31
CA ARG A 417 5.37 0.12 5.54
C ARG A 417 3.85 0.17 5.69
N VAL A 418 3.15 1.06 4.98
CA VAL A 418 1.70 1.26 5.11
C VAL A 418 0.91 0.39 4.14
N ILE A 419 1.54 0.00 3.04
CA ILE A 419 0.96 -0.94 2.08
C ILE A 419 1.52 -2.31 2.47
N PRO A 420 0.70 -3.31 2.80
CA PRO A 420 1.19 -4.65 3.12
C PRO A 420 2.14 -5.16 2.02
N GLN A 421 3.45 -5.07 2.27
CA GLN A 421 4.51 -5.33 1.29
C GLN A 421 4.50 -6.77 0.81
N ASP A 422 4.10 -7.67 1.70
CA ASP A 422 4.12 -9.11 1.46
C ASP A 422 2.73 -9.68 1.15
N SER A 423 1.71 -8.84 0.99
CA SER A 423 0.35 -9.32 0.70
C SER A 423 0.17 -9.59 -0.79
N PRO A 424 -0.19 -10.83 -1.19
CA PRO A 424 -0.50 -11.14 -2.59
C PRO A 424 -1.76 -10.43 -3.11
N LEU A 425 -2.54 -9.78 -2.23
CA LEU A 425 -3.74 -9.02 -2.62
C LEU A 425 -3.43 -7.78 -3.48
N PHE A 426 -2.17 -7.32 -3.50
CA PHE A 426 -1.75 -6.18 -4.32
C PHE A 426 -1.18 -6.59 -5.68
N ASP A 427 -0.98 -7.88 -5.91
CA ASP A 427 -0.56 -8.38 -7.22
C ASP A 427 -1.76 -8.26 -8.16
N GLN A 428 -1.63 -7.46 -9.23
CA GLN A 428 -2.66 -7.36 -10.26
C GLN A 428 -2.47 -8.48 -11.28
N ASP A 429 -2.83 -9.69 -10.89
CA ASP A 429 -2.77 -10.86 -11.77
C ASP A 429 -4.03 -10.96 -12.65
N ASN A 430 -3.82 -11.24 -13.94
CA ASN A 430 -4.86 -11.63 -14.90
C ASN A 430 -5.89 -10.51 -15.21
N ASN A 431 -5.47 -9.25 -15.18
CA ASN A 431 -6.32 -8.11 -15.51
C ASN A 431 -6.14 -7.72 -16.99
N LYS A 432 -7.22 -7.77 -17.78
CA LYS A 432 -7.17 -7.36 -19.20
C LYS A 432 -7.06 -5.83 -19.39
N SER A 433 -7.42 -5.04 -18.38
CA SER A 433 -7.49 -3.58 -18.48
C SER A 433 -6.30 -2.85 -17.86
N PHE A 434 -5.49 -3.55 -17.05
CA PHE A 434 -4.33 -2.98 -16.37
C PHE A 434 -3.10 -3.86 -16.61
N PRO A 435 -1.89 -3.27 -16.73
CA PRO A 435 -0.67 -4.05 -16.85
C PRO A 435 -0.50 -4.99 -15.66
N ASN A 436 -0.13 -6.25 -15.89
CA ASN A 436 0.23 -7.15 -14.80
C ASN A 436 1.43 -6.53 -14.06
N SER A 437 1.32 -6.42 -12.74
CA SER A 437 2.41 -5.94 -11.91
C SER A 437 2.62 -6.85 -10.71
N TYR A 438 3.89 -7.00 -10.34
CA TYR A 438 4.33 -7.77 -9.20
C TYR A 438 5.12 -6.87 -8.27
N ARG A 439 4.80 -6.93 -6.99
CA ARG A 439 5.53 -6.18 -5.97
C ARG A 439 6.61 -7.04 -5.33
N VAL A 440 7.86 -6.59 -5.39
CA VAL A 440 9.00 -7.31 -4.79
C VAL A 440 8.77 -7.48 -3.28
N ARG A 441 8.88 -8.72 -2.79
CA ARG A 441 8.68 -9.06 -1.37
C ARG A 441 10.02 -9.26 -0.67
N GLN A 442 10.02 -9.25 0.67
CA GLN A 442 11.24 -9.48 1.44
C GLN A 442 11.88 -10.85 1.11
N GLY A 443 11.06 -11.88 0.91
CA GLY A 443 11.52 -13.22 0.57
C GLY A 443 12.05 -13.39 -0.85
N ASP A 444 11.98 -12.36 -1.70
CA ASP A 444 12.53 -12.40 -3.06
C ASP A 444 13.95 -11.80 -3.14
N ILE A 445 14.44 -11.23 -2.02
CA ILE A 445 15.75 -10.56 -1.95
C ILE A 445 16.78 -11.48 -1.32
N PHE A 446 17.98 -11.49 -1.89
CA PHE A 446 19.11 -12.24 -1.34
C PHE A 446 19.75 -11.52 -0.16
N ASP A 447 20.21 -12.29 0.83
CA ASP A 447 21.10 -11.77 1.87
C ASP A 447 22.50 -11.62 1.30
N LEU A 448 22.92 -10.37 1.11
CA LEU A 448 24.17 -9.98 0.46
C LEU A 448 25.09 -9.18 1.40
N SER A 449 24.86 -9.26 2.72
CA SER A 449 25.64 -8.51 3.70
C SER A 449 27.14 -8.76 3.60
N PHE A 450 27.54 -9.97 3.17
CA PHE A 450 28.93 -10.35 2.97
C PHE A 450 29.70 -9.47 1.96
N ILE A 451 29.00 -8.81 1.03
CA ILE A 451 29.64 -7.91 0.05
C ILE A 451 30.06 -6.62 0.75
N ASP A 452 29.16 -6.04 1.54
CA ASP A 452 29.41 -4.82 2.30
C ASP A 452 30.38 -5.06 3.47
N GLU A 453 30.40 -6.26 4.04
CA GLU A 453 31.31 -6.64 5.13
C GLU A 453 32.75 -6.95 4.67
N SER A 454 33.02 -7.00 3.35
CA SER A 454 34.35 -7.31 2.82
C SER A 454 35.36 -6.20 3.16
N PRO A 455 36.40 -6.49 3.98
CA PRO A 455 37.38 -5.46 4.38
C PRO A 455 38.12 -4.86 3.18
N VAL A 456 38.45 -5.70 2.20
CA VAL A 456 39.15 -5.28 0.98
C VAL A 456 38.29 -4.33 0.14
N TYR A 457 36.97 -4.55 0.10
CA TYR A 457 36.08 -3.66 -0.63
C TYR A 457 35.93 -2.32 0.09
N GLN A 458 35.80 -2.34 1.42
CA GLN A 458 35.77 -1.11 2.22
C GLN A 458 37.05 -0.28 2.04
N ASP A 459 38.23 -0.90 2.04
CA ASP A 459 39.49 -0.21 1.77
C ASP A 459 39.52 0.45 0.39
N ILE A 460 38.98 -0.21 -0.65
CA ILE A 460 38.87 0.36 -2.00
C ILE A 460 37.90 1.55 -2.01
N VAL A 461 36.75 1.41 -1.36
CA VAL A 461 35.74 2.47 -1.27
C VAL A 461 36.31 3.69 -0.55
N ASP A 462 36.99 3.49 0.58
CA ASP A 462 37.63 4.55 1.36
C ASP A 462 38.71 5.30 0.55
N GLU A 463 39.54 4.56 -0.19
CA GLU A 463 40.58 5.17 -1.03
C GLU A 463 39.96 5.95 -2.21
N VAL A 464 38.86 5.44 -2.80
CA VAL A 464 38.08 6.14 -3.82
C VAL A 464 37.52 7.47 -3.27
N TYR A 465 36.91 7.46 -2.08
CA TYR A 465 36.41 8.67 -1.43
C TYR A 465 37.54 9.67 -1.15
N LYS A 466 38.66 9.21 -0.61
CA LYS A 466 39.82 10.05 -0.28
C LYS A 466 40.44 10.72 -1.51
N ARG A 467 40.45 10.04 -2.66
CA ARG A 467 40.96 10.59 -3.93
C ARG A 467 39.94 11.52 -4.59
N ALA A 468 38.66 11.18 -4.56
CA ALA A 468 37.59 12.04 -5.08
C ALA A 468 37.50 13.38 -4.33
N ASP A 469 37.83 13.41 -3.04
CA ASP A 469 37.90 14.64 -2.26
C ASP A 469 39.07 15.54 -2.69
N LYS A 470 40.20 14.94 -3.09
CA LYS A 470 41.37 15.66 -3.60
C LYS A 470 41.18 16.16 -5.03
N ASP A 471 40.58 15.35 -5.90
CA ASP A 471 40.30 15.71 -7.30
C ASP A 471 38.82 15.49 -7.64
N LYS A 472 38.08 16.60 -7.67
CA LYS A 472 36.64 16.61 -7.96
C LYS A 472 36.31 16.18 -9.40
N THR A 473 37.28 16.15 -10.30
CA THR A 473 37.06 15.67 -11.68
C THR A 473 36.94 14.15 -11.73
N LEU A 474 37.62 13.42 -10.83
CA LEU A 474 37.51 11.97 -10.71
C LEU A 474 36.09 11.56 -10.30
N ALA A 475 35.44 12.33 -9.42
CA ALA A 475 34.08 12.04 -8.97
C ALA A 475 33.02 12.04 -10.09
N GLN A 476 33.33 12.63 -11.26
CA GLN A 476 32.41 12.70 -12.41
C GLN A 476 32.66 11.60 -13.45
N ASN A 477 33.80 10.90 -13.36
CA ASN A 477 34.23 9.92 -14.35
C ASN A 477 34.09 8.49 -13.81
N GLU A 478 33.75 7.55 -14.69
CA GLU A 478 33.84 6.13 -14.36
C GLU A 478 35.32 5.71 -14.24
N PRO A 479 35.64 4.76 -13.34
CA PRO A 479 34.75 3.98 -12.47
C PRO A 479 34.45 4.62 -11.08
N TYR A 480 35.00 5.79 -10.77
CA TYR A 480 34.87 6.46 -9.46
C TYR A 480 33.44 6.87 -9.16
N LYS A 481 32.75 7.45 -10.16
CA LYS A 481 31.36 7.90 -10.04
C LYS A 481 30.43 6.80 -9.53
N SER A 482 30.47 5.62 -10.14
CA SER A 482 29.61 4.49 -9.76
C SER A 482 29.78 4.08 -8.30
N ILE A 483 31.02 4.00 -7.81
CA ILE A 483 31.29 3.62 -6.41
C ILE A 483 30.82 4.70 -5.44
N LEU A 484 31.04 5.98 -5.75
CA LEU A 484 30.59 7.09 -4.91
C LEU A 484 29.05 7.17 -4.83
N GLU A 485 28.33 6.72 -5.85
CA GLU A 485 26.87 6.59 -5.84
C GLU A 485 26.37 5.40 -4.99
N GLY A 486 27.30 4.52 -4.56
CA GLY A 486 27.03 3.31 -3.81
C GLY A 486 26.73 2.09 -4.69
N LYS A 487 27.14 2.10 -5.96
CA LYS A 487 27.00 0.95 -6.85
C LYS A 487 28.13 -0.04 -6.64
N ILE A 488 27.79 -1.32 -6.68
CA ILE A 488 28.75 -2.42 -6.53
C ILE A 488 29.05 -3.00 -7.92
N PRO A 489 30.32 -3.10 -8.34
CA PRO A 489 30.67 -3.69 -9.62
C PRO A 489 30.08 -5.11 -9.79
N GLY A 490 29.30 -5.32 -10.85
CA GLY A 490 28.67 -6.62 -11.14
C GLY A 490 27.32 -6.88 -10.46
N GLU A 491 26.83 -5.98 -9.60
CA GLU A 491 25.60 -6.19 -8.81
C GLU A 491 24.35 -6.50 -9.63
N SER A 492 24.28 -5.97 -10.86
CA SER A 492 23.18 -6.24 -11.79
C SER A 492 22.99 -7.73 -12.09
N VAL A 493 24.04 -8.55 -11.99
CA VAL A 493 23.95 -10.01 -12.15
C VAL A 493 23.10 -10.63 -11.05
N LEU A 494 23.24 -10.14 -9.81
CA LEU A 494 22.48 -10.60 -8.65
C LEU A 494 21.01 -10.15 -8.77
N VAL A 495 20.76 -8.90 -9.18
CA VAL A 495 19.40 -8.40 -9.40
C VAL A 495 18.68 -9.19 -10.50
N LYS A 496 19.34 -9.46 -11.63
CA LYS A 496 18.78 -10.33 -12.69
C LYS A 496 18.48 -11.73 -12.19
N LYS A 497 19.29 -12.28 -11.30
CA LYS A 497 19.05 -13.59 -10.69
C LYS A 497 17.82 -13.58 -9.77
N MET A 498 17.65 -12.54 -8.95
CA MET A 498 16.47 -12.36 -8.09
C MET A 498 15.19 -12.20 -8.94
N LEU A 499 15.24 -11.39 -10.00
CA LEU A 499 14.16 -11.25 -10.98
C LEU A 499 13.78 -12.59 -11.62
N LEU A 500 14.78 -13.41 -11.99
CA LEU A 500 14.55 -14.73 -12.54
C LEU A 500 13.85 -15.66 -11.53
N ASP A 501 14.23 -15.62 -10.25
CA ASP A 501 13.58 -16.44 -9.22
C ASP A 501 12.12 -16.04 -8.99
N ILE A 502 11.79 -14.75 -9.10
CA ILE A 502 10.41 -14.27 -9.11
C ILE A 502 9.65 -14.87 -10.32
N ILE A 503 10.21 -14.79 -11.53
CA ILE A 503 9.62 -15.37 -12.75
C ILE A 503 9.37 -16.88 -12.57
N SER A 504 10.35 -17.62 -12.02
CA SER A 504 10.23 -19.04 -11.73
C SER A 504 9.12 -19.33 -10.73
N LYS A 505 9.04 -18.56 -9.64
CA LYS A 505 8.05 -18.71 -8.55
C LYS A 505 6.62 -18.45 -9.03
N MET A 506 6.45 -17.55 -9.99
CA MET A 506 5.13 -17.24 -10.58
C MET A 506 4.71 -18.22 -11.69
N ASN A 507 5.55 -19.20 -12.06
CA ASN A 507 5.29 -20.17 -13.13
C ASN A 507 4.98 -19.57 -14.50
N TYR A 508 5.57 -18.41 -14.83
CA TYR A 508 5.34 -17.74 -16.11
C TYR A 508 5.84 -18.56 -17.33
N VAL A 509 6.74 -19.52 -17.09
CA VAL A 509 7.29 -20.41 -18.11
C VAL A 509 6.23 -21.27 -18.77
N ASP A 510 5.18 -21.63 -18.04
CA ASP A 510 4.14 -22.54 -18.54
C ASP A 510 3.29 -21.88 -19.66
N TYR A 511 3.42 -20.56 -19.84
CA TYR A 511 2.74 -19.76 -20.87
C TYR A 511 3.63 -19.45 -22.08
N VAL A 512 4.86 -19.98 -22.14
CA VAL A 512 5.73 -19.81 -23.31
C VAL A 512 5.51 -20.98 -24.26
N ASP A 513 5.07 -20.66 -25.48
CA ASP A 513 4.94 -21.65 -26.55
C ASP A 513 6.32 -22.01 -27.14
N PRO A 514 6.83 -23.25 -26.97
CA PRO A 514 8.13 -23.66 -27.50
C PRO A 514 8.23 -23.59 -29.03
N GLU A 515 7.09 -23.65 -29.75
CA GLU A 515 7.05 -23.57 -31.21
C GLU A 515 7.21 -22.13 -31.72
N LYS A 516 7.14 -21.13 -30.84
CA LYS A 516 7.34 -19.71 -31.18
C LYS A 516 8.72 -19.18 -30.81
N ILE A 517 9.64 -20.07 -30.44
CA ILE A 517 11.02 -19.70 -30.11
C ILE A 517 11.91 -20.02 -31.31
N ILE A 518 12.55 -18.98 -31.83
CA ILE A 518 13.46 -19.08 -32.99
C ILE A 518 14.88 -18.68 -32.63
N TYR A 519 15.83 -19.21 -33.38
CA TYR A 519 17.22 -18.76 -33.37
C TYR A 519 17.76 -18.73 -34.80
N PHE A 520 18.78 -17.90 -35.04
CA PHE A 520 19.40 -17.78 -36.35
C PHE A 520 20.66 -18.63 -36.38
N ALA A 521 20.66 -19.75 -37.12
CA ALA A 521 21.82 -20.61 -37.30
C ALA A 521 22.71 -20.06 -38.41
N SER A 522 24.02 -19.90 -38.15
CA SER A 522 24.97 -19.48 -39.20
C SER A 522 25.02 -20.55 -40.30
N SER A 523 24.83 -20.17 -41.56
CA SER A 523 24.82 -21.08 -42.71
C SER A 523 25.54 -20.46 -43.89
N ASP A 524 26.51 -21.19 -44.44
CA ASP A 524 27.23 -20.78 -45.66
C ASP A 524 26.43 -21.11 -46.94
N LYS A 525 25.28 -21.80 -46.80
CA LYS A 525 24.44 -22.24 -47.92
C LYS A 525 23.35 -21.25 -48.27
N ASP A 526 22.90 -20.44 -47.30
CA ASP A 526 21.88 -19.42 -47.51
C ASP A 526 22.55 -18.10 -47.96
N PRO A 527 22.07 -17.42 -49.02
CA PRO A 527 22.58 -16.11 -49.43
C PRO A 527 22.57 -15.04 -48.33
N ALA A 528 21.69 -15.17 -47.34
CA ALA A 528 21.62 -14.30 -46.18
C ALA A 528 22.73 -14.56 -45.14
N GLY A 529 23.44 -15.70 -45.24
CA GLY A 529 24.48 -16.14 -44.31
C GLY A 529 23.96 -16.83 -43.05
N PHE A 530 22.66 -17.12 -42.98
CA PHE A 530 22.01 -17.78 -41.86
C PHE A 530 20.68 -18.41 -42.25
N GLU A 531 20.23 -19.39 -41.45
CA GLU A 531 18.92 -20.02 -41.54
C GLU A 531 18.13 -19.76 -40.25
N VAL A 532 16.82 -19.57 -40.35
CA VAL A 532 15.93 -19.43 -39.18
C VAL A 532 15.40 -20.80 -38.79
N GLU A 533 15.71 -21.23 -37.57
CA GLU A 533 15.25 -22.52 -37.06
C GLU A 533 14.36 -22.36 -35.81
N LEU A 534 13.33 -23.22 -35.72
CA LEU A 534 12.53 -23.39 -34.51
C LEU A 534 13.34 -24.16 -33.46
N LEU A 535 13.46 -23.59 -32.26
CA LEU A 535 14.22 -24.17 -31.17
C LEU A 535 13.68 -25.56 -30.78
N SER A 536 12.37 -25.70 -30.68
CA SER A 536 11.70 -26.97 -30.33
C SER A 536 12.05 -28.10 -31.31
N SER A 537 12.13 -27.77 -32.60
CA SER A 537 12.51 -28.71 -33.66
C SER A 537 13.98 -29.09 -33.59
N ALA A 538 14.86 -28.14 -33.27
CA ALA A 538 16.28 -28.40 -33.08
C ALA A 538 16.55 -29.28 -31.85
N ILE A 539 15.86 -29.04 -30.74
CA ILE A 539 15.98 -29.84 -29.51
C ILE A 539 15.57 -31.31 -29.74
N LYS A 540 14.48 -31.55 -30.46
CA LYS A 540 14.01 -32.90 -30.82
C LYS A 540 15.02 -33.69 -31.67
N LYS A 541 15.88 -33.01 -32.43
CA LYS A 541 16.92 -33.63 -33.28
C LYS A 541 18.20 -33.98 -32.52
N ILE A 542 18.35 -33.55 -31.26
CA ILE A 542 19.55 -33.82 -30.47
C ILE A 542 19.64 -35.30 -30.12
N GLN A 543 20.76 -35.94 -30.46
CA GLN A 543 21.03 -37.32 -30.07
C GLN A 543 21.10 -37.44 -28.52
N PRO A 544 20.62 -38.53 -27.90
CA PRO A 544 20.56 -38.64 -26.43
C PRO A 544 21.89 -38.40 -25.70
N ASN A 545 23.02 -38.73 -26.33
CA ASN A 545 24.36 -38.56 -25.75
C ASN A 545 25.07 -37.25 -26.17
N LYS A 546 24.39 -36.36 -26.90
CA LYS A 546 24.93 -35.07 -27.31
C LYS A 546 24.20 -33.91 -26.64
N ALA A 547 24.86 -32.76 -26.64
CA ALA A 547 24.31 -31.47 -26.28
C ALA A 547 24.46 -30.52 -27.47
N MET A 548 23.42 -29.75 -27.73
CA MET A 548 23.44 -28.66 -28.70
C MET A 548 24.08 -27.44 -28.05
N LYS A 549 25.09 -26.87 -28.72
CA LYS A 549 25.85 -25.71 -28.29
C LYS A 549 25.56 -24.56 -29.24
N LEU A 550 24.86 -23.53 -28.76
CA LEU A 550 24.58 -22.30 -29.48
C LEU A 550 25.54 -21.21 -29.01
N THR A 551 26.44 -20.78 -29.89
CA THR A 551 27.49 -19.82 -29.56
C THR A 551 27.27 -18.49 -30.25
N TYR A 552 27.26 -17.38 -29.50
CA TYR A 552 27.09 -16.03 -30.02
C TYR A 552 28.36 -15.20 -29.79
N SER A 553 28.91 -14.65 -30.87
CA SER A 553 30.08 -13.77 -30.85
C SER A 553 29.90 -12.63 -31.86
N VAL A 554 30.42 -11.45 -31.52
CA VAL A 554 30.44 -10.26 -32.38
C VAL A 554 31.72 -10.20 -33.24
N VAL A 555 32.77 -10.89 -32.79
CA VAL A 555 34.08 -10.91 -33.45
C VAL A 555 33.95 -11.47 -34.86
N GLY A 556 34.41 -10.68 -35.84
CA GLY A 556 34.40 -11.06 -37.26
C GLY A 556 33.08 -10.82 -38.00
N LYS A 557 32.03 -10.33 -37.33
CA LYS A 557 30.71 -10.09 -37.94
C LYS A 557 30.37 -8.61 -38.13
N ALA A 558 30.78 -7.74 -37.18
CA ALA A 558 30.55 -6.30 -37.22
C ALA A 558 31.80 -5.54 -37.67
N THR A 559 31.67 -4.59 -38.60
CA THR A 559 32.75 -3.66 -38.95
C THR A 559 32.17 -2.25 -39.06
N LEU A 560 33.01 -1.21 -39.09
CA LEU A 560 32.55 0.17 -39.28
C LEU A 560 31.73 0.33 -40.58
N ASN A 561 32.05 -0.46 -41.60
CA ASN A 561 31.37 -0.48 -42.90
C ASN A 561 30.17 -1.44 -42.95
N LYS A 562 29.99 -2.29 -41.93
CA LYS A 562 28.85 -3.20 -41.74
C LYS A 562 28.47 -3.20 -40.24
N PRO A 563 27.90 -2.08 -39.73
CA PRO A 563 27.64 -1.91 -38.30
C PRO A 563 26.48 -2.78 -37.81
N PHE A 564 25.58 -3.19 -38.72
CA PHE A 564 24.48 -4.08 -38.41
C PHE A 564 24.89 -5.55 -38.61
N VAL A 565 24.70 -6.35 -37.57
CA VAL A 565 24.97 -7.79 -37.57
C VAL A 565 23.73 -8.52 -37.09
N GLN A 566 23.28 -9.51 -37.85
CA GLN A 566 22.18 -10.37 -37.43
C GLN A 566 22.62 -11.25 -36.25
N PRO A 567 21.71 -11.57 -35.31
CA PRO A 567 22.03 -12.34 -34.10
C PRO A 567 22.22 -13.83 -34.41
N THR A 568 23.25 -14.15 -35.19
CA THR A 568 23.53 -15.50 -35.70
C THR A 568 24.38 -16.30 -34.71
N ALA A 569 23.92 -17.50 -34.40
CA ALA A 569 24.59 -18.49 -33.58
C ALA A 569 25.45 -19.43 -34.43
N THR A 570 26.62 -19.82 -33.93
CA THR A 570 27.31 -21.01 -34.41
C THR A 570 26.75 -22.23 -33.66
N VAL A 571 26.29 -23.23 -34.41
CA VAL A 571 25.62 -24.43 -33.87
C VAL A 571 26.57 -25.61 -33.92
N ASP A 572 26.91 -26.18 -32.77
CA ASP A 572 27.69 -27.41 -32.67
C ASP A 572 26.96 -28.48 -31.84
N TYR A 573 27.23 -29.76 -32.11
CA TYR A 573 26.73 -30.87 -31.30
C TYR A 573 27.89 -31.57 -30.60
N ILE A 574 28.01 -31.37 -29.29
CA ILE A 574 29.14 -31.84 -28.47
C ILE A 574 28.73 -32.93 -27.49
N THR A 575 29.67 -33.74 -27.05
CA THR A 575 29.49 -34.64 -25.90
C THR A 575 30.03 -33.94 -24.65
N LEU A 576 29.21 -33.82 -23.61
CA LEU A 576 29.62 -33.24 -22.32
C LEU A 576 30.60 -34.21 -21.64
N LYS A 577 31.83 -33.76 -21.37
CA LYS A 577 32.89 -34.58 -20.75
C LYS A 577 33.01 -34.35 -19.25
N ASP A 578 32.56 -33.19 -18.78
CA ASP A 578 32.54 -32.79 -17.38
C ASP A 578 31.10 -32.40 -16.94
N SER A 579 30.95 -31.89 -15.71
CA SER A 579 29.71 -31.31 -15.23
C SER A 579 29.21 -30.20 -16.16
N TYR A 580 27.90 -30.11 -16.33
CA TYR A 580 27.29 -29.11 -17.21
C TYR A 580 27.76 -27.68 -16.92
N LYS A 581 27.93 -27.32 -15.64
CA LYS A 581 28.38 -25.99 -15.23
C LYS A 581 29.82 -25.72 -15.66
N ASN A 582 30.72 -26.69 -15.53
CA ASN A 582 32.11 -26.54 -15.95
C ASN A 582 32.23 -26.40 -17.47
N GLU A 583 31.47 -27.21 -18.23
CA GLU A 583 31.40 -27.08 -19.68
C GLU A 583 30.81 -25.70 -20.08
N LEU A 584 29.77 -25.23 -19.39
CA LEU A 584 29.20 -23.90 -19.64
C LEU A 584 30.23 -22.80 -19.36
N VAL A 585 30.97 -22.86 -18.25
CA VAL A 585 32.07 -21.91 -17.96
C VAL A 585 33.12 -21.94 -19.08
N LYS A 586 33.52 -23.14 -19.52
CA LYS A 586 34.56 -23.33 -20.55
C LYS A 586 34.19 -22.73 -21.91
N PHE A 587 32.92 -22.79 -22.30
CA PHE A 587 32.45 -22.29 -23.59
C PHE A 587 31.99 -20.82 -23.55
N ASN A 588 31.98 -20.18 -22.38
CA ASN A 588 31.74 -18.76 -22.25
C ASN A 588 33.09 -18.05 -21.99
N ARG A 589 33.33 -16.94 -22.66
CA ARG A 589 34.56 -16.16 -22.51
C ARG A 589 34.20 -14.69 -22.36
N ILE A 590 34.60 -14.09 -21.25
CA ILE A 590 34.57 -12.63 -21.05
C ILE A 590 35.95 -12.10 -21.46
N GLY A 591 35.99 -11.27 -22.50
CA GLY A 591 37.22 -10.68 -23.01
C GLY A 591 37.63 -9.42 -22.26
N SER A 592 38.69 -8.74 -22.75
CA SER A 592 39.10 -7.47 -22.16
C SER A 592 38.17 -6.32 -22.57
N THR A 593 37.47 -6.49 -23.69
CA THR A 593 36.46 -5.55 -24.20
C THR A 593 35.13 -6.28 -24.45
N PRO A 594 33.96 -5.61 -24.34
CA PRO A 594 32.67 -6.23 -24.62
C PRO A 594 32.50 -6.80 -26.04
N ALA A 595 33.37 -6.39 -26.98
CA ALA A 595 33.39 -6.91 -28.35
C ALA A 595 33.98 -8.32 -28.45
N GLU A 596 34.84 -8.70 -27.49
CA GLU A 596 35.48 -10.01 -27.40
C GLU A 596 34.64 -11.05 -26.66
N ASP A 597 33.54 -10.64 -26.00
CA ASP A 597 32.73 -11.54 -25.20
C ASP A 597 31.97 -12.55 -26.07
N GLN A 598 32.13 -13.82 -25.72
CA GLN A 598 31.49 -14.96 -26.34
C GLN A 598 30.56 -15.63 -25.33
N PHE A 599 29.27 -15.70 -25.68
CA PHE A 599 28.25 -16.31 -24.83
C PHE A 599 27.66 -17.56 -25.47
N THR A 600 27.50 -18.61 -24.68
CA THR A 600 27.09 -19.93 -25.15
C THR A 600 25.90 -20.46 -24.35
N ILE A 601 24.90 -20.99 -25.05
CA ILE A 601 23.79 -21.76 -24.49
C ILE A 601 24.02 -23.24 -24.79
N LEU A 602 23.92 -24.08 -23.75
CA LEU A 602 24.02 -25.54 -23.86
C LEU A 602 22.67 -26.20 -23.59
N MET A 603 22.14 -26.96 -24.54
CA MET A 603 20.90 -27.70 -24.39
C MET A 603 21.17 -29.19 -24.51
N SER A 604 20.73 -29.99 -23.54
CA SER A 604 20.89 -31.45 -23.57
C SER A 604 19.58 -32.12 -23.17
N PRO A 605 19.09 -33.11 -23.95
CA PRO A 605 17.91 -33.91 -23.60
C PRO A 605 18.06 -34.62 -22.25
N LYS A 606 19.30 -34.93 -21.82
CA LYS A 606 19.56 -35.54 -20.50
C LYS A 606 19.31 -34.58 -19.33
N ILE A 607 19.28 -33.27 -19.57
CA ILE A 607 19.18 -32.24 -18.53
C ILE A 607 18.15 -31.17 -18.94
N PRO A 608 16.85 -31.51 -18.96
CA PRO A 608 15.79 -30.65 -19.51
C PRO A 608 15.57 -29.35 -18.71
N LYS A 609 16.03 -29.27 -17.45
CA LYS A 609 15.91 -28.04 -16.64
C LYS A 609 16.52 -26.80 -17.29
N TYR A 610 17.53 -26.97 -18.16
CA TYR A 610 18.19 -25.84 -18.83
C TYR A 610 17.42 -25.33 -20.05
N GLU A 611 16.54 -26.15 -20.64
CA GLU A 611 15.55 -25.70 -21.61
C GLU A 611 14.53 -24.79 -20.92
N ARG A 612 13.95 -25.25 -19.81
CA ARG A 612 13.04 -24.44 -18.97
C ARG A 612 13.70 -23.12 -18.54
N ARG A 613 14.98 -23.17 -18.15
CA ARG A 613 15.76 -21.98 -17.78
C ARG A 613 15.92 -20.99 -18.94
N LEU A 614 16.07 -21.46 -20.17
CA LEU A 614 16.13 -20.59 -21.33
C LEU A 614 14.80 -19.84 -21.54
N TYR A 615 13.67 -20.51 -21.30
CA TYR A 615 12.35 -19.86 -21.37
C TYR A 615 12.22 -18.76 -20.30
N GLU A 616 12.65 -19.02 -19.07
CA GLU A 616 12.71 -18.00 -18.00
C GLU A 616 13.58 -16.80 -18.39
N VAL A 617 14.72 -17.05 -19.04
CA VAL A 617 15.64 -16.00 -19.52
C VAL A 617 14.99 -15.14 -20.62
N LEU A 618 14.22 -15.75 -21.52
CA LEU A 618 13.50 -15.02 -22.57
C LEU A 618 12.40 -14.13 -21.97
N ILE A 619 11.72 -14.61 -20.92
CA ILE A 619 10.74 -13.82 -20.15
C ILE A 619 11.46 -12.68 -19.41
N LEU A 620 12.58 -12.96 -18.75
CA LEU A 620 13.39 -11.96 -18.05
C LEU A 620 13.83 -10.85 -19.01
N LYS A 621 14.32 -11.22 -20.20
CA LYS A 621 14.68 -10.25 -21.24
C LYS A 621 13.51 -9.36 -21.65
N LYS A 622 12.30 -9.94 -21.79
CA LYS A 622 11.08 -9.18 -22.10
C LYS A 622 10.69 -8.26 -20.94
N LEU A 623 10.77 -8.74 -19.71
CA LEU A 623 10.49 -7.98 -18.48
C LEU A 623 11.40 -6.76 -18.38
N LEU A 624 12.72 -6.94 -18.56
CA LEU A 624 13.67 -5.82 -18.55
C LEU A 624 13.35 -4.78 -19.64
N LYS A 625 12.90 -5.22 -20.82
CA LYS A 625 12.47 -4.31 -21.89
C LYS A 625 11.19 -3.52 -21.55
N MET A 626 10.30 -4.10 -20.75
CA MET A 626 9.05 -3.45 -20.31
C MET A 626 9.28 -2.47 -19.16
N ASN A 627 10.40 -2.59 -18.44
CA ASN A 627 10.74 -1.75 -17.30
C ASN A 627 12.08 -1.02 -17.57
N PRO A 628 12.12 -0.04 -18.51
CA PRO A 628 13.36 0.65 -18.86
C PRO A 628 13.94 1.48 -17.72
N ASP A 629 13.10 1.93 -16.78
CA ASP A 629 13.50 2.73 -15.62
C ASP A 629 13.91 1.87 -14.41
N LEU A 630 13.88 0.54 -14.52
CA LEU A 630 14.28 -0.37 -13.46
C LEU A 630 15.81 -0.35 -13.31
N ASP A 631 16.30 0.36 -12.30
CA ASP A 631 17.72 0.37 -11.96
C ASP A 631 18.13 -0.99 -11.38
N LEU A 632 19.12 -1.64 -12.00
CA LEU A 632 19.59 -2.98 -11.63
C LEU A 632 20.68 -2.92 -10.55
N THR A 633 20.45 -2.10 -9.51
CA THR A 633 21.35 -1.94 -8.37
C THR A 633 20.73 -2.54 -7.11
N LEU A 634 21.53 -3.05 -6.18
CA LEU A 634 21.05 -3.59 -4.91
C LEU A 634 20.46 -2.51 -4.01
N LYS A 635 20.96 -1.28 -4.14
CA LYS A 635 20.41 -0.10 -3.47
C LYS A 635 18.98 0.20 -3.91
N TYR A 636 18.71 0.09 -5.20
CA TYR A 636 17.38 0.29 -5.75
C TYR A 636 16.50 -0.92 -5.48
N PHE A 637 16.94 -2.15 -5.80
CA PHE A 637 16.14 -3.38 -5.77
C PHE A 637 15.80 -3.89 -4.34
N LYS A 638 14.88 -3.18 -3.68
CA LYS A 638 14.35 -3.40 -2.33
C LYS A 638 12.88 -3.87 -2.35
N PRO A 639 12.33 -4.35 -1.21
CA PRO A 639 10.93 -4.74 -1.14
C PRO A 639 10.04 -3.53 -1.40
N GLY A 640 8.95 -3.78 -2.10
CA GLY A 640 7.94 -2.77 -2.38
C GLY A 640 8.02 -2.12 -3.75
N ILE A 641 9.05 -2.43 -4.51
CA ILE A 641 9.15 -2.02 -5.91
C ILE A 641 8.11 -2.76 -6.72
N GLU A 642 7.39 -2.01 -7.52
CA GLU A 642 6.45 -2.56 -8.49
C GLU A 642 7.19 -2.81 -9.80
N ILE A 643 7.06 -4.03 -10.30
CA ILE A 643 7.68 -4.48 -11.55
C ILE A 643 6.56 -4.88 -12.49
N LEU A 644 6.58 -4.37 -13.71
CA LEU A 644 5.63 -4.75 -14.74
C LEU A 644 6.00 -6.09 -15.35
N PHE A 645 5.04 -7.00 -15.42
CA PHE A 645 5.17 -8.31 -16.03
C PHE A 645 4.40 -8.37 -17.36
N PRO A 646 4.89 -9.15 -18.35
CA PRO A 646 4.10 -9.44 -19.53
C PRO A 646 2.83 -10.23 -19.16
N SER A 647 1.70 -9.98 -19.81
CA SER A 647 0.52 -10.81 -19.57
C SER A 647 0.72 -12.25 -20.08
N ARG A 648 -0.01 -13.20 -19.50
CA ARG A 648 0.06 -14.62 -19.88
C ARG A 648 -0.27 -14.82 -21.37
N ASP A 649 -1.34 -14.18 -21.86
CA ASP A 649 -1.72 -14.15 -23.27
C ASP A 649 -0.60 -13.59 -24.18
N VAL A 650 0.13 -12.56 -23.71
CA VAL A 650 1.26 -12.01 -24.45
C VAL A 650 2.40 -13.02 -24.55
N LEU A 651 2.67 -13.80 -23.50
CA LEU A 651 3.71 -14.84 -23.55
C LEU A 651 3.36 -15.96 -24.54
N GLU A 652 2.09 -16.38 -24.58
CA GLU A 652 1.62 -17.43 -25.49
C GLU A 652 1.66 -16.98 -26.96
N THR A 653 1.46 -15.69 -27.21
CA THR A 653 1.41 -15.13 -28.57
C THR A 653 2.75 -14.58 -29.07
N THR A 654 3.69 -14.30 -28.17
CA THR A 654 4.99 -13.69 -28.52
C THR A 654 5.91 -14.68 -29.22
N ASN A 655 6.49 -14.24 -30.34
CA ASN A 655 7.64 -14.93 -30.94
C ASN A 655 8.93 -14.49 -30.24
N PHE A 656 9.60 -15.45 -29.59
CA PHE A 656 10.86 -15.18 -28.90
C PHE A 656 12.05 -15.46 -29.81
N VAL A 657 13.06 -14.61 -29.72
CA VAL A 657 14.33 -14.76 -30.43
C VAL A 657 15.42 -15.04 -29.43
N VAL A 658 16.11 -16.16 -29.60
CA VAL A 658 17.35 -16.46 -28.89
C VAL A 658 18.48 -15.71 -29.60
N ASP A 659 19.08 -14.76 -28.89
CA ASP A 659 20.19 -13.94 -29.38
C ASP A 659 21.33 -13.87 -28.36
N ARG A 660 22.32 -13.01 -28.63
CA ARG A 660 23.49 -12.83 -27.77
C ARG A 660 23.10 -12.36 -26.36
N ASP A 661 22.11 -11.47 -26.23
CA ASP A 661 21.67 -10.97 -24.93
C ASP A 661 20.97 -12.07 -24.13
N ALA A 662 20.15 -12.90 -24.78
CA ALA A 662 19.59 -14.09 -24.16
C ALA A 662 20.69 -15.07 -23.72
N ALA A 663 21.73 -15.28 -24.54
CA ALA A 663 22.86 -16.13 -24.18
C ALA A 663 23.68 -15.57 -23.00
N ARG A 664 23.87 -14.25 -22.95
CA ARG A 664 24.51 -13.55 -21.83
C ARG A 664 23.71 -13.71 -20.55
N LEU A 665 22.41 -13.41 -20.58
CA LEU A 665 21.52 -13.59 -19.44
C LEU A 665 21.50 -15.05 -18.99
N PHE A 666 21.48 -16.00 -19.93
CA PHE A 666 21.54 -17.43 -19.63
C PHE A 666 22.82 -17.82 -18.90
N TYR A 667 23.98 -17.31 -19.32
CA TYR A 667 25.24 -17.48 -18.60
C TYR A 667 25.19 -16.85 -17.20
N GLU A 668 24.82 -15.57 -17.12
CA GLU A 668 24.76 -14.79 -15.89
C GLU A 668 23.86 -15.46 -14.84
N VAL A 669 22.65 -15.90 -15.18
CA VAL A 669 21.75 -16.46 -14.16
C VAL A 669 22.11 -17.89 -13.73
N ASN A 670 22.68 -18.70 -14.63
CA ASN A 670 23.08 -20.08 -14.29
C ASN A 670 24.38 -20.13 -13.48
N LEU A 671 25.24 -19.12 -13.65
CA LEU A 671 26.55 -19.01 -13.02
C LEU A 671 26.70 -17.68 -12.26
N TYR A 672 25.61 -17.20 -11.65
CA TYR A 672 25.51 -15.84 -11.08
C TYR A 672 26.65 -15.47 -10.14
N TYR A 673 27.10 -16.38 -9.28
CA TYR A 673 28.21 -16.10 -8.36
C TYR A 673 29.55 -15.95 -9.10
N ALA A 674 29.80 -16.81 -10.11
CA ALA A 674 31.02 -16.73 -10.90
C ALA A 674 31.01 -15.50 -11.83
N ALA A 675 29.86 -15.20 -12.44
CA ALA A 675 29.68 -14.02 -13.29
C ALA A 675 29.80 -12.71 -12.47
N PHE A 676 29.16 -12.65 -11.30
CA PHE A 676 29.32 -11.55 -10.35
C PHE A 676 30.80 -11.39 -9.95
N GLY A 677 31.46 -12.47 -9.52
CA GLY A 677 32.87 -12.41 -9.13
C GLY A 677 33.79 -11.94 -10.26
N GLN A 678 33.56 -12.36 -11.51
CA GLN A 678 34.34 -11.90 -12.66
C GLN A 678 34.14 -10.41 -12.95
N GLU A 679 32.89 -9.93 -12.95
CA GLU A 679 32.58 -8.51 -13.14
C GLU A 679 33.11 -7.66 -11.98
N PHE A 680 32.97 -8.15 -10.75
CA PHE A 680 33.46 -7.49 -9.54
C PHE A 680 34.98 -7.35 -9.56
N ASN A 681 35.70 -8.44 -9.86
CA ASN A 681 37.15 -8.43 -9.97
C ASN A 681 37.64 -7.56 -11.13
N ARG A 682 36.89 -7.52 -12.26
CA ARG A 682 37.23 -6.66 -13.40
C ARG A 682 37.10 -5.18 -13.03
N GLY A 683 35.98 -4.78 -12.43
CA GLY A 683 35.74 -3.40 -12.03
C GLY A 683 36.72 -2.93 -10.95
N THR A 684 36.96 -3.76 -9.93
CA THR A 684 37.92 -3.43 -8.86
C THR A 684 39.37 -3.39 -9.35
N ALA A 685 39.78 -4.26 -10.28
CA ALA A 685 41.11 -4.22 -10.87
C ALA A 685 41.35 -2.98 -11.74
N GLU A 686 40.33 -2.47 -12.45
CA GLU A 686 40.42 -1.22 -13.19
C GLU A 686 40.69 -0.04 -12.25
N ILE A 687 39.96 0.01 -11.14
CA ILE A 687 40.18 0.99 -10.07
C ILE A 687 41.59 0.85 -9.49
N GLY A 688 42.01 -0.36 -9.16
CA GLY A 688 43.36 -0.63 -8.64
C GLY A 688 44.48 -0.17 -9.59
N ARG A 689 44.31 -0.37 -10.91
CA ARG A 689 45.28 0.12 -11.91
C ARG A 689 45.31 1.65 -11.98
N LEU A 690 44.16 2.30 -11.95
CA LEU A 690 44.09 3.77 -11.91
C LEU A 690 44.69 4.33 -10.62
N ILE A 691 44.54 3.61 -9.51
CA ILE A 691 45.12 3.96 -8.21
C ILE A 691 46.66 3.89 -8.24
N GLN A 692 47.23 2.92 -8.98
CA GLN A 692 48.68 2.71 -9.10
C GLN A 692 49.37 3.52 -10.21
N ALA A 693 48.61 3.97 -11.22
CA ALA A 693 49.15 4.69 -12.39
C ALA A 693 49.35 6.20 -12.17
N GLN A 694 49.00 6.72 -10.99
CA GLN A 694 49.18 8.11 -10.55
C GLN A 694 49.85 8.13 -9.19
#